data_AF-A0A2E5M4C8-F1
#
_entry.id   AF-A0A2E5M4C8-F1
#
_cell.length_a   1.000
_cell.length_b   1.000
_cell.length_c   1.000
_cell.angle_alpha   90.00
_cell.angle_beta   90.00
_cell.angle_gamma   90.00
#
_symmetry.space_group_name_H-M   'P 1'
#
loop_
_entity.id
_entity.type
_entity.pdbx_description
1 polymer ?
#
loop_
_entity_poly.entity_id
_entity_poly.type
_entity_poly.pdbx_seq_one_letter_code
_entity_poly.pdbx_strand_id
1 'polypeptide(L)'
;MAPTSAAERTSRIPNFFRMSIAERITALHERGLLNEDDVRALAQGEHTLPLRVADKMIENVVGVFGLPLGFALNFLINGRDYVVPLVVEEPSIVAGLSGAARMARLSGGYEASSTDPILIGQVQAVDIDDPQQAMQNLLAHKDEILNLANSLHPKMVARGGGAQDVEVHLHHAPEDGRDMVVLHLLVDTRNAMGANLVNSMCEGIASLVETITGGKVFLRILSNLTDRAISRAQVRIPTKNLEGKGFSGKAVRDGIILANDLATVDPYRAATHNKGIMNGIDAIAIATGNDWRAVEAAAHAYAARSGRYQALTRWYKNDAGDLVGEIEVPMKVGTVGGALETNQSVRINHRLLGSPNAPDLAAIMAAVGLAQNFAALRALSTDGIQQNHMTLHARSVASTAGVPEALFDAVVDSLVESGEIKVWKAKEIARTLSRRHIEPTAAERSSACGKVILLGEHAVVYGRPALAVPIPLAVEASVRKGGGDGIDLVIPRWGLEQKIRDAESGGLSGVLFSILQQLGIATEDMTIEVIPHIPRAMGLGGSAANAVAILRALEHTFSLGLTDAKINELAFQCETAAHGTPSGIDNTIATYGIPLRYQRIDDEPRFEEITERGEVPLVIGITGKESLTATTVASVRRAWESHQSRYDGIFDQIGQLTEAAVEALKTGHLNELGELMNLCQGYLNALQLSTPELEELIHIARRHGALGAKLTGGGGGGSMVALCPDNQQAVAGAMRQAGYQTVILGDAG
;
A
#
# COMPACT_ATOMS: atom_id res chain seq x y z
N MET A 1 -42.81 -12.34 -2.99
CA MET A 1 -41.41 -12.19 -2.53
C MET A 1 -41.47 -11.49 -1.19
N ALA A 2 -41.02 -12.14 -0.13
CA ALA A 2 -40.93 -11.54 1.20
C ALA A 2 -39.96 -10.35 1.17
N PRO A 3 -40.19 -9.28 1.95
CA PRO A 3 -39.26 -8.16 2.02
C PRO A 3 -37.91 -8.68 2.51
N THR A 4 -36.87 -8.42 1.73
CA THR A 4 -35.47 -8.64 2.08
C THR A 4 -35.22 -8.07 3.48
N SER A 5 -34.66 -8.90 4.37
CA SER A 5 -34.23 -8.49 5.70
C SER A 5 -33.45 -7.19 5.61
N ALA A 6 -33.78 -6.21 6.46
CA ALA A 6 -33.04 -4.96 6.57
C ALA A 6 -31.53 -5.27 6.62
N ALA A 7 -30.78 -4.88 5.59
CA ALA A 7 -29.34 -5.06 5.55
C ALA A 7 -28.76 -4.44 6.82
N GLU A 8 -28.02 -5.23 7.62
CA GLU A 8 -27.35 -4.71 8.81
C GLU A 8 -26.46 -3.54 8.37
N ARG A 9 -26.75 -2.33 8.85
CA ARG A 9 -25.92 -1.13 8.67
C ARG A 9 -24.62 -1.29 9.46
N THR A 10 -23.72 -2.13 8.96
CA THR A 10 -22.40 -2.34 9.55
C THR A 10 -21.37 -1.42 8.89
N SER A 11 -20.46 -0.87 9.71
CA SER A 11 -19.29 -0.12 9.26
C SER A 11 -18.14 -1.02 8.82
N ARG A 12 -18.31 -2.36 8.88
CA ARG A 12 -17.30 -3.33 8.43
C ARG A 12 -17.49 -3.64 6.95
N ILE A 13 -16.49 -3.25 6.16
CA ILE A 13 -16.42 -3.60 4.74
C ILE A 13 -15.05 -4.25 4.48
N PRO A 14 -14.99 -5.60 4.39
CA PRO A 14 -13.74 -6.32 4.14
C PRO A 14 -13.10 -5.85 2.83
N ASN A 15 -11.77 -5.75 2.82
CA ASN A 15 -10.98 -5.43 1.62
C ASN A 15 -11.33 -4.09 0.93
N PHE A 16 -12.00 -3.15 1.60
CA PHE A 16 -12.39 -1.85 1.02
C PHE A 16 -11.23 -1.04 0.40
N PHE A 17 -10.03 -1.17 0.95
CA PHE A 17 -8.84 -0.50 0.42
C PHE A 17 -8.36 -1.07 -0.93
N ARG A 18 -8.72 -2.33 -1.25
CA ARG A 18 -8.40 -2.99 -2.53
C ARG A 18 -9.44 -2.73 -3.62
N MET A 19 -10.64 -2.29 -3.23
CA MET A 19 -11.73 -1.98 -4.15
C MET A 19 -11.40 -0.72 -4.96
N SER A 20 -11.83 -0.69 -6.21
CA SER A 20 -11.94 0.52 -7.04
C SER A 20 -12.93 1.52 -6.43
N ILE A 21 -12.92 2.77 -6.92
CA ILE A 21 -13.85 3.81 -6.43
C ILE A 21 -15.31 3.39 -6.64
N ALA A 22 -15.64 2.83 -7.81
CA ALA A 22 -16.99 2.36 -8.12
C ALA A 22 -17.44 1.24 -7.15
N GLU A 23 -16.58 0.25 -6.91
CA GLU A 23 -16.87 -0.84 -5.97
C GLU A 23 -17.06 -0.33 -4.53
N ARG A 24 -16.29 0.68 -4.10
CA ARG A 24 -16.45 1.31 -2.77
C ARG A 24 -17.82 2.00 -2.64
N ILE A 25 -18.23 2.75 -3.66
CA ILE A 25 -19.55 3.43 -3.66
C ILE A 25 -20.67 2.40 -3.62
N THR A 26 -20.59 1.35 -4.45
CA THR A 26 -21.57 0.25 -4.47
C THR A 26 -21.65 -0.44 -3.12
N ALA A 27 -20.52 -0.76 -2.49
CA ALA A 27 -20.48 -1.42 -1.18
C ALA A 27 -21.15 -0.59 -0.07
N LEU A 28 -21.07 0.74 -0.13
CA LEU A 28 -21.75 1.66 0.79
C LEU A 28 -23.27 1.72 0.52
N HIS A 29 -23.67 1.72 -0.76
CA HIS A 29 -25.07 1.69 -1.17
C HIS A 29 -25.78 0.40 -0.76
N GLU A 30 -25.16 -0.76 -0.99
CA GLU A 30 -25.72 -2.08 -0.62
C GLU A 30 -25.98 -2.21 0.90
N ARG A 31 -25.27 -1.44 1.73
CA ARG A 31 -25.43 -1.38 3.18
C ARG A 31 -26.43 -0.30 3.64
N GLY A 32 -27.09 0.39 2.70
CA GLY A 32 -28.05 1.46 2.98
C GLY A 32 -27.44 2.67 3.67
N LEU A 33 -26.14 2.93 3.45
CA LEU A 33 -25.40 4.10 3.94
C LEU A 33 -25.44 5.26 2.94
N LEU A 34 -25.64 4.96 1.66
CA LEU A 34 -25.86 5.91 0.57
C LEU A 34 -27.21 5.62 -0.08
N ASN A 35 -27.90 6.66 -0.54
CA ASN A 35 -29.07 6.50 -1.42
C ASN A 35 -28.67 6.59 -2.90
N GLU A 36 -29.62 6.34 -3.82
CA GLU A 36 -29.35 6.35 -5.27
C GLU A 36 -28.83 7.71 -5.78
N ASP A 37 -29.33 8.82 -5.23
CA ASP A 37 -28.86 10.16 -5.59
C ASP A 37 -27.42 10.40 -5.15
N ASP A 38 -27.04 9.89 -3.97
CA ASP A 38 -25.69 9.99 -3.44
C ASP A 38 -24.70 9.19 -4.30
N VAL A 39 -25.09 7.97 -4.72
CA VAL A 39 -24.29 7.13 -5.61
C VAL A 39 -24.07 7.84 -6.95
N ARG A 40 -25.13 8.37 -7.56
CA ARG A 40 -25.04 9.13 -8.81
C ARG A 40 -24.09 10.31 -8.66
N ALA A 41 -24.28 11.11 -7.62
CA ALA A 41 -23.47 12.32 -7.39
C ALA A 41 -21.99 12.02 -7.13
N LEU A 42 -21.67 10.94 -6.41
CA LEU A 42 -20.30 10.50 -6.17
C LEU A 42 -19.66 9.92 -7.44
N ALA A 43 -20.39 9.07 -8.18
CA ALA A 43 -19.87 8.40 -9.38
C ALA A 43 -19.61 9.38 -10.54
N GLN A 44 -20.44 10.41 -10.68
CA GLN A 44 -20.34 11.39 -11.78
C GLN A 44 -19.57 12.67 -11.39
N GLY A 45 -19.10 12.78 -10.15
CA GLY A 45 -18.41 13.99 -9.67
C GLY A 45 -19.32 15.19 -9.40
N GLU A 46 -20.65 15.04 -9.53
CA GLU A 46 -21.63 16.12 -9.30
C GLU A 46 -21.67 16.60 -7.84
N HIS A 47 -21.15 15.81 -6.90
CA HIS A 47 -21.01 16.18 -5.48
C HIS A 47 -20.03 17.34 -5.23
N THR A 48 -19.16 17.65 -6.20
CA THR A 48 -18.15 18.72 -6.08
C THR A 48 -18.80 20.11 -6.02
N LEU A 49 -18.19 21.03 -5.28
CA LEU A 49 -18.74 22.38 -5.09
C LEU A 49 -18.74 23.16 -6.42
N PRO A 50 -19.91 23.60 -6.94
CA PRO A 50 -19.95 24.37 -8.18
C PRO A 50 -19.35 25.77 -7.99
N LEU A 51 -18.62 26.28 -8.99
CA LEU A 51 -17.96 27.59 -8.93
C LEU A 51 -18.93 28.75 -8.59
N ARG A 52 -20.14 28.72 -9.15
CA ARG A 52 -21.21 29.69 -8.87
C ARG A 52 -21.70 29.70 -7.42
N VAL A 53 -21.50 28.61 -6.69
CA VAL A 53 -21.81 28.50 -5.27
C VAL A 53 -20.60 28.97 -4.46
N ALA A 54 -19.39 28.55 -4.85
CA ALA A 54 -18.15 29.00 -4.22
C ALA A 54 -18.00 30.54 -4.23
N ASP A 55 -18.30 31.20 -5.36
CA ASP A 55 -18.30 32.67 -5.51
C ASP A 55 -19.24 33.41 -4.55
N LYS A 56 -20.23 32.71 -3.98
CA LYS A 56 -21.14 33.25 -2.96
C LYS A 56 -20.71 32.90 -1.53
N MET A 57 -19.71 32.05 -1.35
CA MET A 57 -19.23 31.62 -0.05
C MET A 57 -18.12 32.51 0.49
N ILE A 58 -17.21 32.97 -0.38
CA ILE A 58 -16.07 33.82 -0.01
C ILE A 58 -15.79 34.85 -1.12
N GLU A 59 -14.94 35.83 -0.85
CA GLU A 59 -14.55 36.88 -1.79
C GLU A 59 -13.46 36.42 -2.78
N ASN A 60 -13.37 37.08 -3.94
CA ASN A 60 -12.29 36.93 -4.93
C ASN A 60 -12.08 35.48 -5.44
N VAL A 61 -13.18 34.74 -5.63
CA VAL A 61 -13.13 33.34 -6.08
C VAL A 61 -12.72 33.25 -7.55
N VAL A 62 -11.69 32.46 -7.83
CA VAL A 62 -11.19 32.15 -9.19
C VAL A 62 -11.28 30.66 -9.52
N GLY A 63 -11.64 29.82 -8.56
CA GLY A 63 -11.67 28.36 -8.70
C GLY A 63 -12.08 27.65 -7.42
N VAL A 64 -12.17 26.32 -7.49
CA VAL A 64 -12.43 25.43 -6.35
C VAL A 64 -11.24 24.50 -6.18
N PHE A 65 -10.70 24.45 -4.97
CA PHE A 65 -9.58 23.57 -4.61
C PHE A 65 -10.10 22.27 -4.00
N GLY A 66 -9.76 21.13 -4.60
CA GLY A 66 -10.21 19.81 -4.15
C GLY A 66 -9.18 19.11 -3.25
N LEU A 67 -9.69 18.42 -2.22
CA LEU A 67 -8.92 17.50 -1.37
C LEU A 67 -9.53 16.08 -1.45
N PRO A 68 -8.74 15.02 -1.23
CA PRO A 68 -9.26 13.64 -1.26
C PRO A 68 -10.33 13.41 -0.19
N LEU A 69 -11.45 12.81 -0.57
CA LEU A 69 -12.49 12.29 0.34
C LEU A 69 -12.29 10.77 0.51
N GLY A 70 -12.02 10.34 1.74
CA GLY A 70 -11.92 8.94 2.14
C GLY A 70 -12.91 8.57 3.24
N PHE A 71 -13.05 7.27 3.49
CA PHE A 71 -13.92 6.74 4.54
C PHE A 71 -13.13 5.83 5.48
N ALA A 72 -13.12 6.16 6.78
CA ALA A 72 -12.62 5.26 7.80
C ALA A 72 -13.72 4.32 8.28
N LEU A 73 -13.39 3.03 8.32
CA LEU A 73 -14.31 1.94 8.59
C LEU A 73 -14.20 1.43 10.03
N ASN A 74 -15.13 0.54 10.40
CA ASN A 74 -15.13 -0.24 11.64
C ASN A 74 -15.46 0.52 12.93
N PHE A 75 -15.72 1.83 12.88
CA PHE A 75 -16.09 2.57 14.08
C PHE A 75 -17.38 2.01 14.67
N LEU A 76 -17.31 1.74 15.98
CA LEU A 76 -18.42 1.39 16.85
C LEU A 76 -18.36 2.39 18.00
N ILE A 77 -19.34 3.29 18.10
CA ILE A 77 -19.38 4.36 19.10
C ILE A 77 -20.73 4.28 19.80
N ASN A 78 -20.74 4.13 21.13
CA ASN A 78 -21.95 3.94 21.94
C ASN A 78 -22.86 2.81 21.40
N GLY A 79 -22.23 1.71 20.95
CA GLY A 79 -22.95 0.56 20.38
C GLY A 79 -23.51 0.76 18.96
N ARG A 80 -23.24 1.89 18.30
CA ARG A 80 -23.68 2.18 16.92
C ARG A 80 -22.51 2.17 15.94
N ASP A 81 -22.72 1.54 14.79
CA ASP A 81 -21.77 1.51 13.67
C ASP A 81 -21.71 2.85 12.94
N TYR A 82 -20.50 3.34 12.68
CA TYR A 82 -20.24 4.55 11.88
C TYR A 82 -19.21 4.27 10.80
N VAL A 83 -19.49 4.73 9.58
CA VAL A 83 -18.47 4.98 8.56
C VAL A 83 -18.11 6.46 8.67
N VAL A 84 -16.84 6.79 8.89
CA VAL A 84 -16.42 8.16 9.18
C VAL A 84 -15.86 8.79 7.90
N PRO A 85 -16.48 9.86 7.36
CA PRO A 85 -15.94 10.59 6.22
C PRO A 85 -14.77 11.48 6.64
N LEU A 86 -13.72 11.50 5.84
CA LEU A 86 -12.47 12.21 6.11
C LEU A 86 -12.00 12.92 4.84
N VAL A 87 -11.76 14.24 4.93
CA VAL A 87 -11.14 15.01 3.84
C VAL A 87 -9.74 15.40 4.28
N VAL A 88 -8.73 14.76 3.69
CA VAL A 88 -7.32 14.96 4.07
C VAL A 88 -6.37 14.50 2.97
N GLU A 89 -5.26 15.21 2.80
CA GLU A 89 -4.20 14.90 1.83
C GLU A 89 -3.12 13.99 2.39
N GLU A 90 -2.93 13.97 3.71
CA GLU A 90 -1.86 13.22 4.34
C GLU A 90 -2.13 11.70 4.26
N PRO A 91 -1.17 10.94 3.68
CA PRO A 91 -1.17 9.49 3.69
C PRO A 91 -1.44 8.84 5.05
N SER A 92 -1.93 7.61 5.01
CA SER A 92 -2.03 6.70 6.16
C SER A 92 -3.04 7.10 7.25
N ILE A 93 -3.56 8.33 7.29
CA ILE A 93 -4.57 8.75 8.29
C ILE A 93 -5.80 7.85 8.24
N VAL A 94 -6.43 7.73 7.07
CA VAL A 94 -7.67 6.93 6.89
C VAL A 94 -7.44 5.45 7.21
N ALA A 95 -6.28 4.91 6.83
CA ALA A 95 -5.90 3.52 7.10
C ALA A 95 -5.62 3.28 8.59
N GLY A 96 -4.90 4.21 9.24
CA GLY A 96 -4.61 4.20 10.67
C GLY A 96 -5.89 4.22 11.50
N LEU A 97 -6.81 5.14 11.20
CA LEU A 97 -8.13 5.21 11.82
C LEU A 97 -8.92 3.92 11.66
N SER A 98 -9.01 3.39 10.43
CA SER A 98 -9.75 2.15 10.16
C SER A 98 -9.17 0.95 10.93
N GLY A 99 -7.85 0.89 11.06
CA GLY A 99 -7.14 -0.14 11.82
C GLY A 99 -7.33 -0.01 13.33
N ALA A 100 -7.25 1.22 13.86
CA ALA A 100 -7.51 1.54 15.26
C ALA A 100 -8.95 1.17 15.65
N ALA A 101 -9.93 1.63 14.87
CA ALA A 101 -11.34 1.35 15.10
C ALA A 101 -11.65 -0.15 15.04
N ARG A 102 -11.05 -0.89 14.10
CA ARG A 102 -11.19 -2.36 14.03
C ARG A 102 -10.70 -3.04 15.30
N MET A 103 -9.60 -2.57 15.88
CA MET A 103 -9.04 -3.13 17.11
C MET A 103 -9.89 -2.78 18.33
N ALA A 104 -10.31 -1.52 18.46
CA ALA A 104 -11.22 -1.07 19.52
C ALA A 104 -12.55 -1.83 19.51
N ARG A 105 -13.07 -2.14 18.32
CA ARG A 105 -14.33 -2.88 18.18
C ARG A 105 -14.30 -4.28 18.81
N LEU A 106 -13.14 -4.94 18.85
CA LEU A 106 -12.99 -6.27 19.48
C LEU A 106 -13.29 -6.27 20.98
N SER A 107 -13.36 -5.08 21.60
CA SER A 107 -13.58 -4.88 23.02
C SER A 107 -14.76 -3.96 23.35
N GLY A 108 -15.65 -3.72 22.38
CA GLY A 108 -16.88 -2.92 22.56
C GLY A 108 -16.89 -1.58 21.83
N GLY A 109 -15.77 -1.18 21.20
CA GLY A 109 -15.67 0.10 20.50
C GLY A 109 -15.33 1.25 21.43
N TYR A 110 -15.83 2.45 21.10
CA TYR A 110 -15.64 3.67 21.85
C TYR A 110 -16.92 4.04 22.61
N GLU A 111 -16.75 4.61 23.80
CA GLU A 111 -17.81 5.30 24.52
C GLU A 111 -17.55 6.80 24.41
N ALA A 112 -18.56 7.59 24.04
CA ALA A 112 -18.39 9.02 23.80
C ALA A 112 -19.60 9.84 24.27
N SER A 113 -19.36 11.05 24.73
CA SER A 113 -20.39 11.98 25.21
C SER A 113 -19.94 13.43 25.02
N SER A 114 -20.90 14.35 24.99
CA SER A 114 -20.64 15.79 24.88
C SER A 114 -21.52 16.55 25.87
N THR A 115 -21.00 17.64 26.42
CA THR A 115 -21.80 18.59 27.21
C THR A 115 -22.68 19.44 26.31
N ASP A 116 -23.52 20.27 26.93
CA ASP A 116 -24.33 21.24 26.20
C ASP A 116 -23.44 22.17 25.34
N PRO A 117 -23.89 22.56 24.13
CA PRO A 117 -23.10 23.31 23.16
C PRO A 117 -23.07 24.82 23.47
N ILE A 118 -22.60 25.15 24.68
CA ILE A 118 -22.48 26.51 25.19
C ILE A 118 -21.26 27.20 24.59
N LEU A 119 -21.48 28.39 24.03
CA LEU A 119 -20.44 29.32 23.59
C LEU A 119 -20.34 30.52 24.51
N ILE A 120 -19.15 31.12 24.54
CA ILE A 120 -18.89 32.36 25.27
C ILE A 120 -18.84 33.50 24.27
N GLY A 121 -19.66 34.53 24.49
CA GLY A 121 -19.54 35.85 23.87
C GLY A 121 -18.87 36.83 24.82
N GLN A 122 -17.88 37.60 24.37
CA GLN A 122 -17.16 38.55 25.20
C GLN A 122 -17.54 39.99 24.85
N VAL A 123 -17.87 40.77 25.86
CA VAL A 123 -18.08 42.22 25.79
C VAL A 123 -17.07 42.90 26.72
N GLN A 124 -16.08 43.56 26.12
CA GLN A 124 -15.03 44.26 26.86
C GLN A 124 -15.42 45.72 27.08
N ALA A 125 -15.45 46.14 28.35
CA ALA A 125 -15.61 47.52 28.78
C ALA A 125 -14.31 48.03 29.44
N VAL A 126 -13.93 49.26 29.10
CA VAL A 126 -12.75 49.97 29.62
C VAL A 126 -13.12 51.41 29.99
N ASP A 127 -12.16 52.19 30.48
CA ASP A 127 -12.37 53.57 30.95
C ASP A 127 -13.45 53.63 32.05
N ILE A 128 -13.35 52.72 33.03
CA ILE A 128 -14.30 52.56 34.14
C ILE A 128 -13.66 53.11 35.42
N ASP A 129 -14.35 54.01 36.12
CA ASP A 129 -13.85 54.62 37.36
C ASP A 129 -13.73 53.62 38.53
N ASP A 130 -14.72 52.73 38.69
CA ASP A 130 -14.75 51.67 39.73
C ASP A 130 -15.06 50.30 39.09
N PRO A 131 -14.02 49.54 38.67
CA PRO A 131 -14.20 48.25 38.00
C PRO A 131 -14.92 47.22 38.86
N GLN A 132 -14.68 47.21 40.17
CA GLN A 132 -15.30 46.25 41.10
C GLN A 132 -16.80 46.52 41.24
N GLN A 133 -17.20 47.78 41.38
CA GLN A 133 -18.61 48.16 41.40
C GLN A 133 -19.28 47.87 40.05
N ALA A 134 -18.60 48.14 38.93
CA ALA A 134 -19.11 47.84 37.59
C ALA A 134 -19.38 46.34 37.40
N MET A 135 -18.50 45.46 37.89
CA MET A 135 -18.73 44.01 37.87
C MET A 135 -19.98 43.61 38.67
N GLN A 136 -20.13 44.15 39.88
CA GLN A 136 -21.30 43.87 40.73
C GLN A 136 -22.60 44.37 40.06
N ASN A 137 -22.56 45.54 39.43
CA ASN A 137 -23.70 46.10 38.73
C ASN A 137 -24.10 45.23 37.53
N LEU A 138 -23.15 44.75 36.74
CA LEU A 138 -23.43 43.84 35.62
C LEU A 138 -24.08 42.54 36.10
N LEU A 139 -23.58 41.95 37.19
CA LEU A 139 -24.18 40.75 37.78
C LEU A 139 -25.59 41.02 38.34
N ALA A 140 -25.82 42.18 38.95
CA ALA A 140 -27.13 42.58 39.46
C ALA A 140 -28.17 42.80 38.34
N HIS A 141 -27.73 43.18 37.13
CA HIS A 141 -28.57 43.37 35.95
C HIS A 141 -28.52 42.18 34.98
N LYS A 142 -28.07 40.99 35.45
CA LYS A 142 -27.98 39.76 34.65
C LYS A 142 -29.26 39.47 33.85
N ASP A 143 -30.41 39.51 34.50
CA ASP A 143 -31.68 39.16 33.85
C ASP A 143 -32.04 40.14 32.73
N GLU A 144 -31.76 41.42 32.91
CA GLU A 144 -31.97 42.44 31.88
C GLU A 144 -31.08 42.19 30.67
N ILE A 145 -29.79 41.90 30.90
CA ILE A 145 -28.81 41.58 29.86
C ILE A 145 -29.23 40.33 29.08
N LEU A 146 -29.61 39.26 29.78
CA LEU A 146 -30.06 38.00 29.17
C LEU A 146 -31.34 38.20 28.35
N ASN A 147 -32.31 38.95 28.88
CA ASN A 147 -33.56 39.26 28.17
C ASN A 147 -33.30 40.05 26.89
N LEU A 148 -32.44 41.08 26.96
CA LEU A 148 -32.05 41.86 25.79
C LEU A 148 -31.35 40.98 24.75
N ALA A 149 -30.33 40.21 25.15
CA ALA A 149 -29.61 39.30 24.25
C ALA A 149 -30.56 38.31 23.55
N ASN A 150 -31.48 37.70 24.31
CA ASN A 150 -32.44 36.73 23.79
C ASN A 150 -33.51 37.36 22.88
N SER A 151 -33.89 38.62 23.11
CA SER A 151 -34.85 39.35 22.27
C SER A 151 -34.37 39.55 20.83
N LEU A 152 -33.06 39.58 20.60
CA LEU A 152 -32.44 39.74 19.28
C LEU A 152 -32.57 38.48 18.42
N HIS A 153 -32.73 37.30 19.05
CA HIS A 153 -32.80 36.01 18.38
C HIS A 153 -33.96 35.13 18.87
N PRO A 154 -35.22 35.58 18.71
CA PRO A 154 -36.39 34.88 19.25
C PRO A 154 -36.58 33.47 18.68
N LYS A 155 -36.12 33.23 17.44
CA LYS A 155 -36.15 31.90 16.81
C LYS A 155 -35.21 30.91 17.49
N MET A 156 -34.08 31.37 18.05
CA MET A 156 -33.16 30.49 18.78
C MET A 156 -33.76 30.12 20.13
N VAL A 157 -34.34 31.09 20.83
CA VAL A 157 -35.06 30.90 22.10
C VAL A 157 -36.24 29.93 21.92
N ALA A 158 -37.01 30.08 20.84
CA ALA A 158 -38.12 29.19 20.52
C ALA A 158 -37.69 27.72 20.26
N ARG A 159 -36.42 27.49 19.91
CA ARG A 159 -35.81 26.15 19.75
C ARG A 159 -35.16 25.65 21.04
N GLY A 160 -35.34 26.38 22.15
CA GLY A 160 -34.77 26.11 23.46
C GLY A 160 -33.35 26.66 23.68
N GLY A 161 -32.70 27.24 22.66
CA GLY A 161 -31.37 27.84 22.82
C GLY A 161 -31.41 29.25 23.41
N GLY A 162 -30.34 30.02 23.21
CA GLY A 162 -30.23 31.42 23.62
C GLY A 162 -29.20 31.64 24.73
N ALA A 163 -29.08 32.89 25.16
CA ALA A 163 -28.26 33.27 26.31
C ALA A 163 -28.85 32.69 27.59
N GLN A 164 -28.03 31.96 28.35
CA GLN A 164 -28.42 31.25 29.56
C GLN A 164 -27.83 31.87 30.82
N ASP A 165 -26.62 32.43 30.73
CA ASP A 165 -25.92 32.99 31.88
C ASP A 165 -24.95 34.11 31.48
N VAL A 166 -24.45 34.84 32.47
CA VAL A 166 -23.35 35.80 32.35
C VAL A 166 -22.28 35.52 33.41
N GLU A 167 -21.02 35.63 33.01
CA GLU A 167 -19.87 35.71 33.93
C GLU A 167 -19.20 37.07 33.72
N VAL A 168 -18.53 37.62 34.74
CA VAL A 168 -17.82 38.90 34.61
C VAL A 168 -16.43 38.76 35.20
N HIS A 169 -15.43 39.22 34.45
CA HIS A 169 -14.01 39.11 34.81
C HIS A 169 -13.34 40.49 34.80
N LEU A 170 -12.45 40.71 35.77
CA LEU A 170 -11.53 41.85 35.76
C LEU A 170 -10.16 41.39 35.31
N HIS A 171 -9.61 42.09 34.33
CA HIS A 171 -8.26 41.88 33.84
C HIS A 171 -7.49 43.20 33.88
N HIS A 172 -6.17 43.10 34.08
CA HIS A 172 -5.27 44.24 34.05
C HIS A 172 -4.35 44.11 32.83
N ALA A 173 -4.24 45.17 32.04
CA ALA A 173 -3.33 45.20 30.91
C ALA A 173 -1.87 45.09 31.41
N PRO A 174 -1.04 44.21 30.81
CA PRO A 174 0.29 43.93 31.35
C PRO A 174 1.29 45.09 31.21
N GLU A 175 1.10 45.99 30.24
CA GLU A 175 2.04 47.08 29.97
C GLU A 175 1.78 48.33 30.81
N ASP A 176 0.52 48.72 30.99
CA ASP A 176 0.13 49.98 31.62
C ASP A 176 -0.86 49.81 32.78
N GLY A 177 -1.21 48.57 33.14
CA GLY A 177 -2.08 48.27 34.26
C GLY A 177 -3.55 48.66 34.06
N ARG A 178 -3.96 49.09 32.85
CA ARG A 178 -5.34 49.49 32.58
C ARG A 178 -6.34 48.39 32.92
N ASP A 179 -7.38 48.76 33.62
CA ASP A 179 -8.48 47.86 33.98
C ASP A 179 -9.39 47.57 32.78
N MET A 180 -9.75 46.30 32.65
CA MET A 180 -10.66 45.80 31.63
C MET A 180 -11.70 44.91 32.30
N VAL A 181 -12.95 45.36 32.30
CA VAL A 181 -14.09 44.53 32.74
C VAL A 181 -14.63 43.80 31.53
N VAL A 182 -14.59 42.47 31.56
CA VAL A 182 -15.01 41.61 30.45
C VAL A 182 -16.23 40.81 30.88
N LEU A 183 -17.38 41.10 30.28
CA LEU A 183 -18.59 40.29 30.43
C LEU A 183 -18.54 39.12 29.45
N HIS A 184 -18.72 37.92 29.97
CA HIS A 184 -18.95 36.70 29.21
C HIS A 184 -20.45 36.42 29.18
N LEU A 185 -21.01 36.28 27.98
CA LEU A 185 -22.37 35.81 27.74
C LEU A 185 -22.32 34.33 27.39
N LEU A 186 -22.94 33.47 28.19
CA LEU A 186 -23.00 32.03 27.95
C LEU A 186 -24.24 31.70 27.09
N VAL A 187 -24.02 31.22 25.87
CA VAL A 187 -25.09 31.06 24.86
C VAL A 187 -25.19 29.60 24.39
N ASP A 188 -26.35 28.98 24.58
CA ASP A 188 -26.69 27.71 23.95
C ASP A 188 -27.09 27.95 22.49
N THR A 189 -26.24 27.46 21.60
CA THR A 189 -26.39 27.65 20.16
C THR A 189 -27.02 26.44 19.45
N ARG A 190 -27.44 25.43 20.23
CA ARG A 190 -28.05 24.19 19.75
C ARG A 190 -27.19 23.55 18.65
N ASN A 191 -27.78 23.35 17.48
CA ASN A 191 -27.13 22.71 16.34
C ASN A 191 -26.27 23.65 15.48
N ALA A 192 -26.30 24.96 15.72
CA ALA A 192 -25.50 25.91 14.96
C ALA A 192 -24.08 25.99 15.53
N MET A 193 -23.08 26.31 14.71
CA MET A 193 -21.73 26.61 15.22
C MET A 193 -21.79 27.83 16.17
N GLY A 194 -22.52 28.88 15.78
CA GLY A 194 -22.97 29.93 16.70
C GLY A 194 -22.21 31.26 16.66
N ALA A 195 -21.15 31.40 15.88
CA ALA A 195 -20.32 32.63 15.84
C ALA A 195 -21.15 33.91 15.56
N ASN A 196 -21.88 33.96 14.44
CA ASN A 196 -22.69 35.13 14.08
C ASN A 196 -23.80 35.42 15.10
N LEU A 197 -24.41 34.36 15.65
CA LEU A 197 -25.44 34.48 16.68
C LEU A 197 -24.90 35.16 17.94
N VAL A 198 -23.77 34.68 18.45
CA VAL A 198 -23.15 35.19 19.67
C VAL A 198 -22.64 36.62 19.45
N ASN A 199 -22.01 36.90 18.30
CA ASN A 199 -21.54 38.25 17.97
C ASN A 199 -22.70 39.26 17.93
N SER A 200 -23.80 38.92 17.26
CA SER A 200 -24.99 39.79 17.22
C SER A 200 -25.60 40.02 18.60
N MET A 201 -25.58 39.01 19.48
CA MET A 201 -25.98 39.20 20.89
C MET A 201 -25.04 40.15 21.63
N CYS A 202 -23.72 39.98 21.50
CA CYS A 202 -22.71 40.86 22.10
C CYS A 202 -22.83 42.30 21.59
N GLU A 203 -23.08 42.49 20.29
CA GLU A 203 -23.32 43.79 19.68
C GLU A 203 -24.58 44.45 20.24
N GLY A 204 -25.68 43.70 20.35
CA GLY A 204 -26.95 44.25 20.81
C GLY A 204 -27.01 44.58 22.30
N ILE A 205 -26.21 43.90 23.15
CA ILE A 205 -26.11 44.25 24.59
C ILE A 205 -25.08 45.35 24.88
N ALA A 206 -24.27 45.77 23.91
CA ALA A 206 -23.13 46.66 24.14
C ALA A 206 -23.52 47.98 24.80
N SER A 207 -24.56 48.67 24.30
CA SER A 207 -25.02 49.95 24.88
C SER A 207 -25.58 49.82 26.29
N LEU A 208 -26.20 48.67 26.60
CA LEU A 208 -26.65 48.39 27.96
C LEU A 208 -25.45 48.19 28.90
N VAL A 209 -24.42 47.46 28.45
CA VAL A 209 -23.17 47.28 29.20
C VAL A 209 -22.45 48.61 29.45
N GLU A 210 -22.37 49.51 28.45
CA GLU A 210 -21.83 50.87 28.64
C GLU A 210 -22.63 51.65 29.69
N THR A 211 -23.97 51.57 29.63
CA THR A 211 -24.85 52.27 30.58
C THR A 211 -24.66 51.77 32.02
N ILE A 212 -24.56 50.44 32.21
CA ILE A 212 -24.40 49.82 33.53
C ILE A 212 -23.02 50.10 34.13
N THR A 213 -21.97 50.07 33.29
CA THR A 213 -20.58 50.19 33.74
C THR A 213 -20.10 51.65 33.84
N GLY A 214 -20.72 52.58 33.11
CA GLY A 214 -20.22 53.94 32.93
C GLY A 214 -18.97 54.05 32.06
N GLY A 215 -18.47 52.93 31.54
CA GLY A 215 -17.30 52.87 30.67
C GLY A 215 -17.65 52.78 29.19
N LYS A 216 -16.64 52.44 28.38
CA LYS A 216 -16.75 52.32 26.92
C LYS A 216 -16.53 50.88 26.46
N VAL A 217 -17.41 50.38 25.59
CA VAL A 217 -17.33 49.02 25.04
C VAL A 217 -16.54 48.99 23.73
N PHE A 218 -15.57 48.08 23.65
CA PHE A 218 -14.69 47.91 22.49
C PHE A 218 -14.89 46.57 21.78
N LEU A 219 -14.43 45.46 22.38
CA LEU A 219 -14.58 44.13 21.80
C LEU A 219 -15.97 43.55 22.10
N ARG A 220 -16.60 42.99 21.06
CA ARG A 220 -17.92 42.32 21.08
C ARG A 220 -17.83 41.09 20.20
N ILE A 221 -17.26 40.02 20.72
CA ILE A 221 -16.82 38.89 19.89
C ILE A 221 -16.92 37.58 20.66
N LEU A 222 -17.24 36.49 19.98
CA LEU A 222 -17.13 35.16 20.58
C LEU A 222 -15.70 34.83 21.03
N SER A 223 -15.59 33.96 22.03
CA SER A 223 -14.36 33.26 22.36
C SER A 223 -14.30 31.91 21.62
N ASN A 224 -13.17 31.63 20.95
CA ASN A 224 -12.90 30.32 20.38
C ASN A 224 -12.37 29.32 21.42
N LEU A 225 -12.03 29.75 22.64
CA LEU A 225 -11.81 28.79 23.74
C LEU A 225 -13.19 28.30 24.21
N THR A 226 -13.70 27.25 23.57
CA THR A 226 -15.05 26.73 23.82
C THR A 226 -15.07 25.69 24.95
N ASP A 227 -14.46 26.03 26.09
CA ASP A 227 -14.27 25.12 27.22
C ASP A 227 -15.56 24.74 27.98
N ARG A 228 -16.71 25.32 27.59
CA ARG A 228 -18.05 24.91 28.04
C ARG A 228 -18.68 23.83 27.15
N ALA A 229 -18.18 23.64 25.94
CA ALA A 229 -18.62 22.63 24.97
C ALA A 229 -17.58 21.51 24.87
N ILE A 230 -17.51 20.68 25.92
CA ILE A 230 -16.51 19.61 26.05
C ILE A 230 -17.06 18.30 25.52
N SER A 231 -16.29 17.64 24.65
CA SER A 231 -16.54 16.28 24.21
C SER A 231 -15.51 15.31 24.78
N ARG A 232 -15.99 14.14 25.18
CA ARG A 232 -15.22 13.07 25.80
C ARG A 232 -15.37 11.79 25.02
N ALA A 233 -14.29 11.03 24.89
CA ALA A 233 -14.34 9.67 24.41
C ALA A 233 -13.38 8.77 25.19
N GLN A 234 -13.74 7.49 25.32
CA GLN A 234 -12.95 6.47 26.00
C GLN A 234 -12.89 5.20 25.15
N VAL A 235 -11.78 4.46 25.25
CA VAL A 235 -11.61 3.12 24.69
C VAL A 235 -10.88 2.21 25.67
N ARG A 236 -11.28 0.94 25.73
CA ARG A 236 -10.57 -0.11 26.46
C ARG A 236 -10.09 -1.18 25.48
N ILE A 237 -8.80 -1.50 25.48
CA ILE A 237 -8.20 -2.51 24.59
C ILE A 237 -7.43 -3.55 25.41
N PRO A 238 -7.92 -4.80 25.47
CA PRO A 238 -7.21 -5.90 26.11
C PRO A 238 -5.86 -6.17 25.46
N THR A 239 -4.86 -6.52 26.27
CA THR A 239 -3.49 -6.77 25.79
C THR A 239 -3.41 -7.85 24.71
N LYS A 240 -4.25 -8.89 24.77
CA LYS A 240 -4.35 -9.92 23.71
C LYS A 240 -4.65 -9.36 22.32
N ASN A 241 -5.34 -8.21 22.24
CA ASN A 241 -5.68 -7.57 20.97
C ASN A 241 -4.55 -6.66 20.45
N LEU A 242 -3.57 -6.32 21.31
CA LEU A 242 -2.42 -5.48 20.97
C LEU A 242 -1.22 -6.29 20.44
N GLU A 243 -1.20 -7.60 20.69
CA GLU A 243 -0.13 -8.50 20.29
C GLU A 243 0.02 -8.58 18.76
N GLY A 244 1.26 -8.60 18.29
CA GLY A 244 1.56 -8.76 16.87
C GLY A 244 2.98 -8.30 16.52
N LYS A 245 3.45 -8.75 15.35
CA LYS A 245 4.76 -8.37 14.77
C LYS A 245 5.95 -8.55 15.73
N GLY A 246 5.93 -9.61 16.54
CA GLY A 246 7.00 -9.90 17.50
C GLY A 246 6.93 -9.13 18.82
N PHE A 247 5.97 -8.22 19.00
CA PHE A 247 5.75 -7.51 20.27
C PHE A 247 4.61 -8.14 21.08
N SER A 248 4.87 -8.39 22.37
CA SER A 248 3.82 -8.81 23.29
C SER A 248 2.81 -7.68 23.52
N GLY A 249 1.55 -8.03 23.75
CA GLY A 249 0.50 -7.03 24.01
C GLY A 249 0.78 -6.13 25.21
N LYS A 250 1.49 -6.64 26.24
CA LYS A 250 1.93 -5.85 27.40
C LYS A 250 3.00 -4.81 27.01
N ALA A 251 3.98 -5.21 26.19
CA ALA A 251 5.02 -4.30 25.72
C ALA A 251 4.43 -3.15 24.89
N VAL A 252 3.48 -3.46 23.99
CA VAL A 252 2.78 -2.43 23.19
C VAL A 252 1.99 -1.47 24.09
N ARG A 253 1.22 -2.01 25.06
CA ARG A 253 0.49 -1.20 26.05
C ARG A 253 1.42 -0.25 26.80
N ASP A 254 2.48 -0.79 27.40
CA ASP A 254 3.38 -0.02 28.25
C ASP A 254 4.16 1.02 27.44
N GLY A 255 4.51 0.71 26.19
CA GLY A 255 5.09 1.68 25.26
C GLY A 255 4.15 2.83 24.90
N ILE A 256 2.85 2.56 24.72
CA ILE A 256 1.83 3.61 24.47
C ILE A 256 1.68 4.53 25.69
N ILE A 257 1.62 3.94 26.90
CA ILE A 257 1.52 4.71 28.15
C ILE A 257 2.76 5.61 28.31
N LEU A 258 3.96 5.07 28.13
CA LEU A 258 5.21 5.82 28.22
C LEU A 258 5.28 6.97 27.20
N ALA A 259 4.82 6.74 25.97
CA ALA A 259 4.75 7.77 24.94
C ALA A 259 3.77 8.90 25.30
N ASN A 260 2.65 8.58 25.95
CA ASN A 260 1.70 9.57 26.49
C ASN A 260 2.28 10.34 27.68
N ASP A 261 3.01 9.66 28.56
CA ASP A 261 3.66 10.30 29.71
C ASP A 261 4.68 11.34 29.27
N LEU A 262 5.49 11.02 28.24
CA LEU A 262 6.40 11.99 27.62
C LEU A 262 5.64 13.20 27.06
N ALA A 263 4.53 12.97 26.36
CA ALA A 263 3.68 14.04 25.84
C ALA A 263 2.97 14.87 26.94
N THR A 264 2.88 14.37 28.16
CA THR A 264 2.29 15.10 29.29
C THR A 264 3.28 16.04 29.96
N VAL A 265 4.57 15.70 29.91
CA VAL A 265 5.64 16.47 30.59
C VAL A 265 6.45 17.36 29.66
N ASP A 266 6.58 17.00 28.38
CA ASP A 266 7.37 17.73 27.39
C ASP A 266 6.48 18.39 26.31
N PRO A 267 6.41 19.74 26.27
CA PRO A 267 5.66 20.48 25.25
C PRO A 267 6.05 20.16 23.80
N TYR A 268 7.33 19.82 23.53
CA TYR A 268 7.76 19.46 22.17
C TYR A 268 7.08 18.17 21.71
N ARG A 269 7.00 17.18 22.61
CA ARG A 269 6.27 15.95 22.31
C ARG A 269 4.76 16.19 22.31
N ALA A 270 4.25 16.97 23.25
CA ALA A 270 2.82 17.31 23.34
C ALA A 270 2.29 17.92 22.04
N ALA A 271 3.04 18.83 21.42
CA ALA A 271 2.65 19.45 20.15
C ALA A 271 2.48 18.40 19.04
N THR A 272 3.45 17.49 18.90
CA THR A 272 3.37 16.40 17.91
C THR A 272 2.25 15.41 18.22
N HIS A 273 2.04 15.12 19.51
CA HIS A 273 1.00 14.23 20.00
C HIS A 273 -0.40 14.77 19.70
N ASN A 274 -0.61 16.06 19.96
CA ASN A 274 -1.87 16.74 19.69
C ASN A 274 -2.09 16.96 18.20
N LYS A 275 -1.06 17.29 17.40
CA LYS A 275 -1.14 17.28 15.93
C LYS A 275 -1.66 15.94 15.40
N GLY A 276 -1.19 14.83 15.98
CA GLY A 276 -1.69 13.50 15.67
C GLY A 276 -3.19 13.32 15.95
N ILE A 277 -3.72 13.91 17.02
CA ILE A 277 -5.18 13.92 17.30
C ILE A 277 -5.91 14.72 16.22
N MET A 278 -5.39 15.91 15.91
CA MET A 278 -6.03 16.86 14.98
C MET A 278 -6.05 16.35 13.53
N ASN A 279 -5.08 15.53 13.12
CA ASN A 279 -5.12 14.81 11.83
C ASN A 279 -6.45 14.05 11.60
N GLY A 280 -7.05 13.50 12.67
CA GLY A 280 -8.35 12.84 12.58
C GLY A 280 -9.51 13.84 12.68
N ILE A 281 -9.45 14.74 13.66
CA ILE A 281 -10.51 15.71 13.97
C ILE A 281 -10.74 16.71 12.82
N ASP A 282 -9.68 17.28 12.27
CA ASP A 282 -9.78 18.26 11.19
C ASP A 282 -10.31 17.62 9.92
N ALA A 283 -9.88 16.39 9.63
CA ALA A 283 -10.34 15.66 8.45
C ALA A 283 -11.86 15.43 8.46
N ILE A 284 -12.45 15.11 9.62
CA ILE A 284 -13.91 15.02 9.76
C ILE A 284 -14.57 16.41 9.86
N ALA A 285 -13.91 17.41 10.45
CA ALA A 285 -14.42 18.79 10.49
C ALA A 285 -14.63 19.33 9.06
N ILE A 286 -13.62 19.18 8.20
CA ILE A 286 -13.67 19.56 6.78
C ILE A 286 -14.76 18.75 6.06
N ALA A 287 -14.77 17.42 6.23
CA ALA A 287 -15.74 16.53 5.58
C ALA A 287 -17.19 16.88 5.93
N THR A 288 -17.41 17.43 7.12
CA THR A 288 -18.72 17.82 7.63
C THR A 288 -19.00 19.31 7.52
N GLY A 289 -18.14 20.10 6.87
CA GLY A 289 -18.36 21.53 6.60
C GLY A 289 -18.19 22.45 7.82
N ASN A 290 -17.44 22.02 8.83
CA ASN A 290 -17.16 22.77 10.04
C ASN A 290 -15.88 23.60 9.93
N ASP A 291 -15.79 24.67 10.72
CA ASP A 291 -14.58 25.49 10.82
C ASP A 291 -13.52 24.78 11.67
N TRP A 292 -12.56 24.15 11.00
CA TRP A 292 -11.47 23.44 11.68
C TRP A 292 -10.53 24.39 12.43
N ARG A 293 -10.43 25.67 12.06
CA ARG A 293 -9.53 26.63 12.75
C ARG A 293 -10.07 26.95 14.13
N ALA A 294 -11.39 27.08 14.27
CA ALA A 294 -12.03 27.26 15.57
C ALA A 294 -11.82 26.03 16.47
N VAL A 295 -11.94 24.83 15.91
CA VAL A 295 -11.70 23.57 16.63
C VAL A 295 -10.25 23.45 17.08
N GLU A 296 -9.28 23.72 16.20
CA GLU A 296 -7.85 23.72 16.49
C GLU A 296 -7.48 24.72 17.59
N ALA A 297 -7.94 25.97 17.46
CA ALA A 297 -7.68 27.02 18.44
C ALA A 297 -8.19 26.63 19.82
N ALA A 298 -9.41 26.07 19.90
CA ALA A 298 -10.00 25.62 21.15
C ALA A 298 -9.22 24.45 21.77
N ALA A 299 -8.91 23.42 20.97
CA ALA A 299 -8.20 22.23 21.42
C ALA A 299 -6.80 22.57 21.95
N HIS A 300 -6.04 23.37 21.21
CA HIS A 300 -4.68 23.75 21.59
C HIS A 300 -4.62 24.75 22.76
N ALA A 301 -5.57 25.68 22.87
CA ALA A 301 -5.67 26.53 24.05
C ALA A 301 -6.03 25.71 25.30
N TYR A 302 -6.95 24.75 25.17
CA TYR A 302 -7.32 23.86 26.27
C TYR A 302 -6.19 22.93 26.71
N ALA A 303 -5.34 22.51 25.78
CA ALA A 303 -4.13 21.76 26.08
C ALA A 303 -3.13 22.53 26.99
N ALA A 304 -3.22 23.86 27.03
CA ALA A 304 -2.36 24.72 27.86
C ALA A 304 -3.02 25.25 29.15
N ARG A 305 -4.27 24.85 29.44
CA ARG A 305 -5.08 25.40 30.55
C ARG A 305 -4.46 25.27 31.95
N SER A 306 -3.52 24.33 32.14
CA SER A 306 -2.81 24.12 33.39
C SER A 306 -1.59 25.03 33.58
N GLY A 307 -1.34 25.96 32.64
CA GLY A 307 -0.15 26.81 32.60
C GLY A 307 1.03 26.21 31.83
N ARG A 308 0.91 24.97 31.34
CA ARG A 308 1.85 24.33 30.42
C ARG A 308 1.08 23.60 29.33
N TYR A 309 1.59 23.60 28.10
CA TYR A 309 1.02 22.84 26.99
C TYR A 309 1.27 21.33 27.17
N GLN A 310 0.20 20.53 27.19
CA GLN A 310 0.23 19.08 27.50
C GLN A 310 -0.59 18.25 26.51
N ALA A 311 -0.49 16.92 26.60
CA ALA A 311 -1.33 16.00 25.84
C ALA A 311 -2.84 16.18 26.16
N LEU A 312 -3.67 16.13 25.13
CA LEU A 312 -5.15 16.14 25.25
C LEU A 312 -5.74 14.77 25.64
N THR A 313 -4.95 13.71 25.55
CA THR A 313 -5.35 12.35 25.91
C THR A 313 -4.68 11.86 27.17
N ARG A 314 -5.26 10.83 27.78
CA ARG A 314 -4.61 10.03 28.82
C ARG A 314 -4.62 8.57 28.39
N TRP A 315 -3.48 7.91 28.52
CA TRP A 315 -3.35 6.46 28.32
C TRP A 315 -2.82 5.83 29.59
N TYR A 316 -3.52 4.83 30.10
CA TYR A 316 -3.15 4.17 31.35
C TYR A 316 -3.58 2.71 31.36
N LYS A 317 -3.15 1.99 32.40
CA LYS A 317 -3.49 0.58 32.63
C LYS A 317 -4.57 0.48 33.71
N ASN A 318 -5.65 -0.25 33.45
CA ASN A 318 -6.67 -0.54 34.47
C ASN A 318 -6.27 -1.73 35.36
N ASP A 319 -7.11 -2.07 36.35
CA ASP A 319 -6.86 -3.18 37.27
C ASP A 319 -6.78 -4.55 36.59
N ALA A 320 -7.50 -4.73 35.48
CA ALA A 320 -7.44 -5.94 34.66
C ALA A 320 -6.16 -6.04 33.80
N GLY A 321 -5.36 -4.97 33.74
CA GLY A 321 -4.16 -4.88 32.92
C GLY A 321 -4.41 -4.48 31.47
N ASP A 322 -5.62 -4.05 31.11
CA ASP A 322 -5.96 -3.56 29.78
C ASP A 322 -5.42 -2.14 29.57
N LEU A 323 -5.24 -1.75 28.30
CA LEU A 323 -4.98 -0.37 27.92
C LEU A 323 -6.30 0.41 27.94
N VAL A 324 -6.33 1.54 28.63
CA VAL A 324 -7.45 2.50 28.60
C VAL A 324 -6.95 3.82 28.05
N GLY A 325 -7.67 4.35 27.07
CA GLY A 325 -7.44 5.65 26.48
C GLY A 325 -8.62 6.57 26.71
N GLU A 326 -8.36 7.82 27.06
CA GLU A 326 -9.37 8.86 27.27
C GLU A 326 -8.95 10.14 26.54
N ILE A 327 -9.93 10.89 26.02
CA ILE A 327 -9.74 12.24 25.51
C ILE A 327 -10.80 13.16 26.10
N GLU A 328 -10.39 14.39 26.39
CA GLU A 328 -11.29 15.49 26.72
C GLU A 328 -10.88 16.71 25.90
N VAL A 329 -11.76 17.17 25.01
CA VAL A 329 -11.44 18.22 24.04
C VAL A 329 -12.63 19.16 23.84
N PRO A 330 -12.43 20.49 23.84
CA PRO A 330 -13.43 21.43 23.40
C PRO A 330 -13.81 21.16 21.95
N MET A 331 -15.11 21.02 21.68
CA MET A 331 -15.60 20.62 20.37
C MET A 331 -16.92 21.33 20.08
N LYS A 332 -16.82 22.59 19.66
CA LYS A 332 -17.98 23.31 19.16
C LYS A 332 -18.09 23.18 17.65
N VAL A 333 -19.04 22.36 17.23
CA VAL A 333 -19.38 22.16 15.82
C VAL A 333 -20.85 22.50 15.54
N GLY A 334 -21.20 22.54 14.26
CA GLY A 334 -22.56 22.76 13.77
C GLY A 334 -23.00 21.67 12.79
N THR A 335 -24.31 21.43 12.77
CA THR A 335 -25.00 20.58 11.78
C THR A 335 -26.00 21.39 10.95
N VAL A 336 -26.15 22.69 11.26
CA VAL A 336 -26.92 23.66 10.48
C VAL A 336 -26.11 24.95 10.25
N GLY A 337 -26.29 25.59 9.09
CA GLY A 337 -25.60 26.84 8.72
C GLY A 337 -25.36 26.98 7.22
N GLY A 338 -25.08 28.20 6.74
CA GLY A 338 -25.04 28.53 5.30
C GLY A 338 -24.03 27.71 4.49
N ALA A 339 -22.82 27.50 5.00
CA ALA A 339 -21.80 26.68 4.33
C ALA A 339 -22.10 25.17 4.37
N LEU A 340 -22.81 24.71 5.42
CA LEU A 340 -23.17 23.30 5.64
C LEU A 340 -24.27 22.83 4.66
N GLU A 341 -25.18 23.73 4.28
CA GLU A 341 -26.32 23.41 3.40
C GLU A 341 -25.99 23.54 1.91
N THR A 342 -24.98 24.34 1.56
CA THR A 342 -24.65 24.69 0.16
C THR A 342 -23.71 23.69 -0.52
N ASN A 343 -22.92 22.92 0.23
CA ASN A 343 -22.02 21.91 -0.31
C ASN A 343 -22.67 20.51 -0.32
N GLN A 344 -22.86 19.93 -1.51
CA GLN A 344 -23.50 18.62 -1.67
C GLN A 344 -22.71 17.49 -1.02
N SER A 345 -21.37 17.53 -1.06
CA SER A 345 -20.51 16.54 -0.40
C SER A 345 -20.73 16.52 1.12
N VAL A 346 -20.86 17.70 1.74
CA VAL A 346 -21.13 17.82 3.18
C VAL A 346 -22.47 17.16 3.53
N ARG A 347 -23.51 17.37 2.72
CA ARG A 347 -24.83 16.75 2.93
C ARG A 347 -24.79 15.22 2.82
N ILE A 348 -24.04 14.68 1.85
CA ILE A 348 -23.83 13.24 1.70
C ILE A 348 -23.12 12.69 2.94
N ASN A 349 -22.05 13.34 3.38
CA ASN A 349 -21.26 12.93 4.55
C ASN A 349 -22.08 12.95 5.85
N HIS A 350 -22.93 13.95 6.05
CA HIS A 350 -23.86 14.00 7.19
C HIS A 350 -24.87 12.83 7.15
N ARG A 351 -25.44 12.49 5.98
CA ARG A 351 -26.33 11.33 5.84
C ARG A 351 -25.60 10.02 6.15
N LEU A 352 -24.38 9.88 5.66
CA LEU A 352 -23.53 8.70 5.87
C LEU A 352 -23.18 8.50 7.35
N LEU A 353 -22.98 9.59 8.10
CA LEU A 353 -22.85 9.58 9.58
C LEU A 353 -24.18 9.32 10.31
N GLY A 354 -25.30 9.18 9.59
CA GLY A 354 -26.62 8.97 10.18
C GLY A 354 -27.28 10.24 10.70
N SER A 355 -26.91 11.40 10.14
CA SER A 355 -27.44 12.74 10.42
C SER A 355 -27.43 13.11 11.90
N PRO A 356 -26.25 13.11 12.55
CA PRO A 356 -26.12 13.45 13.97
C PRO A 356 -26.56 14.90 14.26
N ASN A 357 -26.99 15.17 15.49
CA ASN A 357 -27.06 16.53 16.01
C ASN A 357 -25.64 17.05 16.36
N ALA A 358 -25.49 18.32 16.73
CA ALA A 358 -24.15 18.88 16.97
C ALA A 358 -23.39 18.20 18.13
N PRO A 359 -24.00 17.94 19.31
CA PRO A 359 -23.36 17.13 20.36
C PRO A 359 -22.95 15.73 19.90
N ASP A 360 -23.79 15.01 19.16
CA ASP A 360 -23.49 13.68 18.65
C ASP A 360 -22.29 13.72 17.69
N LEU A 361 -22.25 14.71 16.79
CA LEU A 361 -21.12 14.93 15.89
C LEU A 361 -19.84 15.22 16.67
N ALA A 362 -19.92 16.07 17.69
CA ALA A 362 -18.79 16.41 18.55
C ALA A 362 -18.22 15.18 19.29
N ALA A 363 -19.10 14.31 19.79
CA ALA A 363 -18.72 13.04 20.42
C ALA A 363 -18.04 12.08 19.41
N ILE A 364 -18.56 11.99 18.17
CA ILE A 364 -17.93 11.22 17.10
C ILE A 364 -16.52 11.75 16.80
N MET A 365 -16.36 13.07 16.71
CA MET A 365 -15.06 13.71 16.45
C MET A 365 -14.06 13.45 17.57
N ALA A 366 -14.49 13.48 18.84
CA ALA A 366 -13.64 13.09 19.96
C ALA A 366 -13.17 11.62 19.87
N ALA A 367 -14.06 10.69 19.52
CA ALA A 367 -13.70 9.29 19.32
C ALA A 367 -12.71 9.09 18.15
N VAL A 368 -12.89 9.85 17.05
CA VAL A 368 -11.97 9.86 15.92
C VAL A 368 -10.59 10.39 16.33
N GLY A 369 -10.54 11.48 17.09
CA GLY A 369 -9.28 12.02 17.62
C GLY A 369 -8.53 11.04 18.52
N LEU A 370 -9.25 10.35 19.42
CA LEU A 370 -8.68 9.31 20.27
C LEU A 370 -8.18 8.10 19.47
N ALA A 371 -8.94 7.67 18.46
CA ALA A 371 -8.54 6.59 17.55
C ALA A 371 -7.27 6.93 16.77
N GLN A 372 -7.15 8.18 16.29
CA GLN A 372 -5.99 8.62 15.55
C GLN A 372 -4.74 8.69 16.43
N ASN A 373 -4.90 9.18 17.66
CA ASN A 373 -3.84 9.17 18.64
C ASN A 373 -3.35 7.75 18.96
N PHE A 374 -4.27 6.81 19.18
CA PHE A 374 -3.93 5.41 19.38
C PHE A 374 -3.13 4.83 18.20
N ALA A 375 -3.57 5.08 16.96
CA ALA A 375 -2.88 4.61 15.77
C ALA A 375 -1.43 5.14 15.71
N ALA A 376 -1.22 6.42 16.00
CA ALA A 376 0.10 7.05 16.02
C ALA A 376 1.00 6.49 17.13
N LEU A 377 0.52 6.40 18.37
CA LEU A 377 1.30 5.89 19.49
C LEU A 377 1.67 4.42 19.32
N ARG A 378 0.74 3.60 18.81
CA ARG A 378 1.00 2.19 18.52
C ARG A 378 2.06 2.00 17.43
N ALA A 379 2.04 2.83 16.39
CA ALA A 379 3.07 2.79 15.35
C ALA A 379 4.45 3.17 15.90
N LEU A 380 4.51 4.14 16.83
CA LEU A 380 5.75 4.55 17.50
C LEU A 380 6.27 3.53 18.51
N SER A 381 5.40 2.74 19.14
CA SER A 381 5.78 1.74 20.15
C SER A 381 6.14 0.36 19.60
N THR A 382 6.00 0.13 18.28
CA THR A 382 6.28 -1.16 17.62
C THR A 382 7.42 -1.04 16.60
N ASP A 383 7.11 -0.77 15.33
CA ASP A 383 8.10 -0.81 14.23
C ASP A 383 8.56 0.58 13.74
N GLY A 384 8.11 1.66 14.38
CA GLY A 384 8.25 3.01 13.84
C GLY A 384 7.32 3.27 12.64
N ILE A 385 7.05 4.55 12.38
CA ILE A 385 6.03 5.00 11.40
C ILE A 385 6.40 4.68 9.93
N GLN A 386 7.67 4.39 9.64
CA GLN A 386 8.23 4.40 8.29
C GLN A 386 7.64 3.31 7.37
N GLN A 387 7.49 2.05 7.81
CA GLN A 387 7.18 0.96 6.87
C GLN A 387 5.80 1.04 6.18
N ASN A 388 4.74 1.48 6.89
CA ASN A 388 3.40 1.60 6.29
C ASN A 388 3.18 2.94 5.55
N HIS A 389 3.96 3.97 5.89
CA HIS A 389 3.87 5.30 5.29
C HIS A 389 4.50 5.36 3.89
N MET A 390 5.44 4.45 3.60
CA MET A 390 6.20 4.42 2.35
C MET A 390 5.34 4.17 1.11
N THR A 391 4.42 3.21 1.13
CA THR A 391 3.59 2.90 -0.04
C THR A 391 2.67 4.06 -0.43
N LEU A 392 2.03 4.71 0.54
CA LEU A 392 1.16 5.84 0.23
C LEU A 392 1.95 7.13 -0.08
N HIS A 393 3.11 7.32 0.54
CA HIS A 393 4.03 8.40 0.16
C HIS A 393 4.53 8.23 -1.28
N ALA A 394 4.85 6.99 -1.69
CA ALA A 394 5.20 6.66 -3.07
C ALA A 394 4.08 7.01 -4.05
N ARG A 395 2.81 6.69 -3.72
CA ARG A 395 1.65 7.09 -4.53
C ARG A 395 1.53 8.60 -4.69
N SER A 396 1.68 9.36 -3.61
CA SER A 396 1.64 10.84 -3.67
C SER A 396 2.77 11.41 -4.54
N VAL A 397 3.98 10.86 -4.39
CA VAL A 397 5.15 11.27 -5.19
C VAL A 397 4.99 10.90 -6.67
N ALA A 398 4.44 9.73 -6.99
CA ALA A 398 4.13 9.33 -8.36
C ALA A 398 3.06 10.24 -8.99
N SER A 399 2.02 10.60 -8.24
CA SER A 399 1.02 11.57 -8.70
C SER A 399 1.61 12.95 -8.97
N THR A 400 2.41 13.46 -8.05
CA THR A 400 3.11 14.75 -8.20
C THR A 400 4.09 14.74 -9.38
N ALA A 401 4.67 13.59 -9.70
CA ALA A 401 5.52 13.40 -10.86
C ALA A 401 4.76 13.42 -12.20
N GLY A 402 3.42 13.41 -12.18
CA GLY A 402 2.57 13.39 -13.37
C GLY A 402 2.63 12.04 -14.08
N VAL A 403 2.78 10.95 -13.33
CA VAL A 403 2.86 9.59 -13.90
C VAL A 403 1.52 9.22 -14.54
N PRO A 404 1.50 8.74 -15.81
CA PRO A 404 0.28 8.28 -16.46
C PRO A 404 -0.38 7.13 -15.69
N GLU A 405 -1.71 7.08 -15.67
CA GLU A 405 -2.50 6.07 -14.92
C GLU A 405 -2.08 4.63 -15.24
N ALA A 406 -1.77 4.34 -16.52
CA ALA A 406 -1.31 3.03 -16.98
C ALA A 406 0.03 2.56 -16.38
N LEU A 407 0.86 3.49 -15.90
CA LEU A 407 2.17 3.21 -15.30
C LEU A 407 2.19 3.46 -13.79
N PHE A 408 1.09 3.97 -13.22
CA PHE A 408 1.05 4.54 -11.89
C PHE A 408 1.44 3.54 -10.81
N ASP A 409 0.79 2.38 -10.77
CA ASP A 409 1.06 1.36 -9.75
C ASP A 409 2.46 0.76 -9.89
N ALA A 410 2.94 0.53 -11.12
CA ALA A 410 4.30 0.06 -11.38
C ALA A 410 5.38 1.06 -10.92
N VAL A 411 5.16 2.36 -11.15
CA VAL A 411 6.08 3.40 -10.64
C VAL A 411 6.06 3.44 -9.12
N VAL A 412 4.89 3.31 -8.51
CA VAL A 412 4.73 3.32 -7.04
C VAL A 412 5.46 2.14 -6.41
N ASP A 413 5.29 0.94 -6.95
CA ASP A 413 5.94 -0.25 -6.42
C ASP A 413 7.47 -0.13 -6.52
N SER A 414 7.98 0.34 -7.67
CA SER A 414 9.42 0.61 -7.83
C SER A 414 9.95 1.73 -6.91
N LEU A 415 9.16 2.76 -6.62
CA LEU A 415 9.53 3.80 -5.64
C LEU A 415 9.64 3.23 -4.22
N VAL A 416 8.74 2.32 -3.85
CA VAL A 416 8.78 1.65 -2.53
C VAL A 416 9.97 0.71 -2.45
N GLU A 417 10.20 -0.11 -3.48
CA GLU A 417 11.31 -1.07 -3.53
C GLU A 417 12.68 -0.38 -3.53
N SER A 418 12.81 0.73 -4.26
CA SER A 418 14.07 1.51 -4.29
C SER A 418 14.37 2.24 -2.99
N GLY A 419 13.37 2.48 -2.13
CA GLY A 419 13.49 3.33 -0.95
C GLY A 419 13.66 4.83 -1.26
N GLU A 420 13.79 5.22 -2.54
CA GLU A 420 14.02 6.60 -2.99
C GLU A 420 12.72 7.26 -3.48
N ILE A 421 11.87 7.64 -2.52
CA ILE A 421 10.56 8.22 -2.82
C ILE A 421 10.68 9.73 -3.11
N LYS A 422 11.17 10.07 -4.31
CA LYS A 422 11.34 11.46 -4.80
C LYS A 422 10.69 11.67 -6.17
N VAL A 423 10.20 12.89 -6.43
CA VAL A 423 9.49 13.24 -7.67
C VAL A 423 10.38 13.03 -8.90
N TRP A 424 11.67 13.37 -8.83
CA TRP A 424 12.60 13.13 -9.94
C TRP A 424 12.79 11.64 -10.22
N LYS A 425 12.85 10.81 -9.17
CA LYS A 425 12.98 9.35 -9.28
C LYS A 425 11.72 8.73 -9.85
N ALA A 426 10.55 9.21 -9.43
CA ALA A 426 9.26 8.82 -10.02
C ALA A 426 9.17 9.17 -11.52
N LYS A 427 9.68 10.35 -11.93
CA LYS A 427 9.78 10.73 -13.35
C LYS A 427 10.79 9.87 -14.12
N GLU A 428 11.92 9.52 -13.50
CA GLU A 428 12.91 8.61 -14.09
C GLU A 428 12.32 7.22 -14.30
N ILE A 429 11.73 6.63 -13.26
CA ILE A 429 11.04 5.32 -13.33
C ILE A 429 9.92 5.38 -14.37
N ALA A 430 9.11 6.45 -14.38
CA ALA A 430 8.05 6.61 -15.37
C ALA A 430 8.58 6.77 -16.80
N ARG A 431 9.72 7.45 -17.01
CA ARG A 431 10.38 7.53 -18.33
C ARG A 431 10.94 6.19 -18.75
N THR A 432 11.54 5.42 -17.84
CA THR A 432 12.04 4.07 -18.10
C THR A 432 10.88 3.13 -18.46
N LEU A 433 9.76 3.22 -17.72
CA LEU A 433 8.54 2.46 -18.00
C LEU A 433 7.79 2.95 -19.26
N SER A 434 7.91 4.24 -19.62
CA SER A 434 7.37 4.78 -20.87
C SER A 434 8.25 4.43 -22.08
N ARG A 435 9.57 4.34 -21.91
CA ARG A 435 10.52 3.83 -22.92
C ARG A 435 10.29 2.34 -23.21
N ARG A 436 9.73 1.60 -22.25
CA ARG A 436 9.17 0.25 -22.42
C ARG A 436 8.03 0.18 -23.48
N HIS A 437 7.48 1.32 -23.92
CA HIS A 437 6.43 1.43 -24.94
C HIS A 437 6.91 1.94 -26.32
N ILE A 438 8.22 2.14 -26.53
CA ILE A 438 8.76 2.26 -27.89
C ILE A 438 9.25 0.87 -28.28
N GLU A 439 8.41 0.11 -28.96
CA GLU A 439 8.83 -1.12 -29.63
C GLU A 439 9.89 -0.76 -30.70
N PRO A 440 11.12 -1.29 -30.62
CA PRO A 440 11.97 -1.34 -31.79
C PRO A 440 11.31 -2.29 -32.78
N THR A 441 11.24 -1.88 -34.05
CA THR A 441 10.78 -2.73 -35.15
C THR A 441 11.49 -4.09 -35.08
N ALA A 442 10.71 -5.18 -35.12
CA ALA A 442 11.10 -6.57 -34.90
C ALA A 442 12.25 -7.14 -35.76
N ALA A 443 12.87 -6.33 -36.62
CA ALA A 443 13.90 -6.75 -37.57
C ALA A 443 15.35 -6.73 -37.04
N GLU A 444 15.62 -6.27 -35.81
CA GLU A 444 16.99 -6.10 -35.27
C GLU A 444 17.35 -7.01 -34.07
N ARG A 445 16.50 -7.96 -33.67
CA ARG A 445 16.74 -8.81 -32.49
C ARG A 445 17.18 -10.22 -32.87
N SER A 446 18.17 -10.73 -32.14
CA SER A 446 18.61 -12.13 -32.21
C SER A 446 18.08 -12.89 -31.00
N SER A 447 17.59 -14.11 -31.21
CA SER A 447 16.98 -14.92 -30.15
C SER A 447 17.80 -16.18 -29.83
N ALA A 448 17.62 -16.67 -28.62
CA ALA A 448 18.13 -17.95 -28.15
C ALA A 448 17.05 -18.74 -27.43
N CYS A 449 17.16 -20.06 -27.50
CA CYS A 449 16.26 -20.95 -26.78
C CYS A 449 16.70 -21.08 -25.31
N GLY A 450 15.73 -21.29 -24.42
CA GLY A 450 15.97 -21.83 -23.09
C GLY A 450 15.85 -23.35 -23.13
N LYS A 451 15.83 -23.99 -21.96
CA LYS A 451 15.63 -25.44 -21.87
C LYS A 451 14.60 -25.83 -20.82
N VAL A 452 13.97 -26.96 -21.07
CA VAL A 452 13.28 -27.76 -20.06
C VAL A 452 13.87 -29.17 -20.10
N ILE A 453 14.12 -29.76 -18.94
CA ILE A 453 14.44 -31.19 -18.88
C ILE A 453 13.12 -31.93 -18.64
N LEU A 454 12.73 -32.75 -19.60
CA LEU A 454 11.53 -33.58 -19.46
C LEU A 454 11.81 -34.71 -18.49
N LEU A 455 12.93 -35.43 -18.65
CA LEU A 455 13.36 -36.50 -17.74
C LEU A 455 14.89 -36.56 -17.65
N GLY A 456 15.41 -37.14 -16.55
CA GLY A 456 16.84 -37.41 -16.37
C GLY A 456 17.59 -36.39 -15.50
N GLU A 457 16.89 -35.46 -14.84
CA GLU A 457 17.54 -34.54 -13.90
C GLU A 457 18.28 -35.28 -12.78
N HIS A 458 19.43 -34.73 -12.40
CA HIS A 458 20.38 -35.29 -11.43
C HIS A 458 21.00 -36.63 -11.84
N ALA A 459 20.24 -37.60 -12.35
CA ALA A 459 20.76 -38.89 -12.84
C ALA A 459 21.81 -38.70 -13.95
N VAL A 460 21.66 -37.65 -14.76
CA VAL A 460 22.60 -37.27 -15.82
C VAL A 460 24.01 -36.96 -15.33
N VAL A 461 24.14 -36.46 -14.10
CA VAL A 461 25.45 -36.19 -13.47
C VAL A 461 26.17 -37.50 -13.14
N TYR A 462 25.43 -38.60 -13.00
CA TYR A 462 25.92 -39.94 -12.67
C TYR A 462 25.91 -40.87 -13.89
N GLY A 463 26.01 -40.33 -15.11
CA GLY A 463 26.20 -41.11 -16.35
C GLY A 463 24.92 -41.69 -16.97
N ARG A 464 23.74 -41.38 -16.43
CA ARG A 464 22.45 -41.81 -17.01
C ARG A 464 21.97 -40.78 -18.06
N PRO A 465 21.04 -41.14 -18.96
CA PRO A 465 20.55 -40.21 -19.98
C PRO A 465 19.61 -39.14 -19.41
N ALA A 466 19.55 -37.99 -20.10
CA ALA A 466 18.54 -36.95 -19.93
C ALA A 466 17.89 -36.59 -21.27
N LEU A 467 16.59 -36.31 -21.22
CA LEU A 467 15.78 -35.81 -22.32
C LEU A 467 15.46 -34.34 -22.06
N ALA A 468 15.86 -33.46 -22.98
CA ALA A 468 15.64 -32.03 -22.85
C ALA A 468 15.08 -31.43 -24.13
N VAL A 469 14.21 -30.43 -23.96
CA VAL A 469 13.46 -29.76 -25.03
C VAL A 469 13.69 -28.25 -24.97
N PRO A 470 13.66 -27.56 -26.12
CA PRO A 470 13.87 -26.12 -26.19
C PRO A 470 12.68 -25.32 -25.65
N ILE A 471 12.97 -24.16 -25.07
CA ILE A 471 12.01 -23.08 -24.83
C ILE A 471 12.26 -22.01 -25.91
N PRO A 472 11.44 -21.92 -26.95
CA PRO A 472 11.62 -20.90 -27.98
C PRO A 472 11.56 -19.50 -27.38
N LEU A 473 12.33 -18.57 -27.95
CA LEU A 473 12.32 -17.15 -27.59
C LEU A 473 12.55 -16.89 -26.09
N ALA A 474 13.38 -17.70 -25.42
CA ALA A 474 13.63 -17.52 -23.99
C ALA A 474 14.39 -16.23 -23.69
N VAL A 475 15.29 -15.82 -24.59
CA VAL A 475 16.04 -14.57 -24.49
C VAL A 475 16.17 -13.97 -25.88
N GLU A 476 15.99 -12.65 -25.97
CA GLU A 476 16.40 -11.86 -27.13
C GLU A 476 17.54 -10.92 -26.75
N ALA A 477 18.39 -10.59 -27.72
CA ALA A 477 19.37 -9.54 -27.58
C ALA A 477 19.46 -8.69 -28.85
N SER A 478 19.88 -7.44 -28.69
CA SER A 478 20.20 -6.54 -29.81
C SER A 478 21.48 -5.79 -29.49
N VAL A 479 22.27 -5.48 -30.52
CA VAL A 479 23.51 -4.72 -30.39
C VAL A 479 23.43 -3.50 -31.30
N ARG A 480 23.58 -2.31 -30.72
CA ARG A 480 23.65 -1.05 -31.45
C ARG A 480 25.08 -0.50 -31.40
N LYS A 481 25.60 -0.09 -32.56
CA LYS A 481 26.90 0.60 -32.68
C LYS A 481 26.76 2.07 -32.29
N GLY A 482 27.72 2.58 -31.52
CA GLY A 482 27.78 3.97 -31.06
C GLY A 482 26.79 4.32 -29.94
N GLY A 483 27.05 5.44 -29.24
CA GLY A 483 26.15 5.99 -28.21
C GLY A 483 26.73 6.17 -26.81
N GLY A 484 28.01 5.85 -26.58
CA GLY A 484 28.66 5.93 -25.26
C GLY A 484 30.19 5.97 -25.33
N ASP A 485 30.83 5.88 -24.16
CA ASP A 485 32.28 5.69 -23.96
C ASP A 485 32.49 4.25 -23.50
N GLY A 486 32.77 3.33 -24.45
CA GLY A 486 32.93 1.90 -24.24
C GLY A 486 31.68 1.04 -24.51
N ILE A 487 31.64 -0.14 -23.88
CA ILE A 487 30.60 -1.16 -24.08
C ILE A 487 29.59 -1.13 -22.93
N ASP A 488 28.33 -0.83 -23.24
CA ASP A 488 27.22 -0.80 -22.28
C ASP A 488 26.38 -2.09 -22.38
N LEU A 489 26.24 -2.84 -21.29
CA LEU A 489 25.33 -3.99 -21.17
C LEU A 489 24.07 -3.57 -20.39
N VAL A 490 22.91 -3.70 -21.03
CA VAL A 490 21.61 -3.32 -20.48
C VAL A 490 20.68 -4.53 -20.44
N ILE A 491 20.17 -4.88 -19.26
CA ILE A 491 19.13 -5.91 -19.07
C ILE A 491 17.95 -5.26 -18.34
N PRO A 492 17.01 -4.61 -19.07
CA PRO A 492 15.98 -3.76 -18.47
C PRO A 492 15.06 -4.50 -17.50
N ARG A 493 14.75 -5.77 -17.78
CA ARG A 493 13.89 -6.61 -16.90
C ARG A 493 14.55 -6.95 -15.57
N TRP A 494 15.88 -6.88 -15.47
CA TRP A 494 16.64 -7.17 -14.25
C TRP A 494 17.22 -5.91 -13.60
N GLY A 495 16.94 -4.72 -14.15
CA GLY A 495 17.49 -3.46 -13.66
C GLY A 495 19.01 -3.39 -13.73
N LEU A 496 19.64 -4.16 -14.63
CA LEU A 496 21.09 -4.21 -14.78
C LEU A 496 21.50 -3.25 -15.91
N GLU A 497 22.31 -2.25 -15.58
CA GLU A 497 23.02 -1.41 -16.54
C GLU A 497 24.48 -1.36 -16.10
N GLN A 498 25.36 -1.97 -16.89
CA GLN A 498 26.77 -2.13 -16.54
C GLN A 498 27.67 -1.80 -17.71
N LYS A 499 28.68 -0.96 -17.44
CA LYS A 499 29.80 -0.77 -18.36
C LYS A 499 30.76 -1.94 -18.28
N ILE A 500 31.05 -2.55 -19.43
CA ILE A 500 32.08 -3.58 -19.58
C ILE A 500 33.40 -2.88 -19.87
N ARG A 501 34.35 -2.96 -18.92
CA ARG A 501 35.62 -2.19 -18.97
C ARG A 501 36.87 -3.03 -19.12
N ASP A 502 36.91 -4.20 -18.49
CA ASP A 502 38.08 -5.07 -18.46
C ASP A 502 37.72 -6.54 -18.17
N ALA A 503 38.69 -7.43 -18.34
CA ALA A 503 38.57 -8.86 -18.04
C ALA A 503 38.60 -9.16 -16.53
N GLU A 504 39.02 -8.20 -15.68
CA GLU A 504 39.06 -8.34 -14.22
C GLU A 504 37.69 -8.10 -13.55
N SER A 505 36.73 -7.56 -14.30
CA SER A 505 35.34 -7.41 -13.91
C SER A 505 34.70 -8.78 -13.58
N GLY A 506 34.35 -9.02 -12.31
CA GLY A 506 33.78 -10.31 -11.88
C GLY A 506 32.43 -10.65 -12.54
N GLY A 507 32.15 -11.94 -12.72
CA GLY A 507 30.87 -12.46 -13.22
C GLY A 507 30.71 -12.43 -14.75
N LEU A 508 29.47 -12.27 -15.23
CA LEU A 508 29.11 -12.31 -16.65
C LEU A 508 29.87 -11.27 -17.51
N SER A 509 30.19 -10.11 -16.93
CA SER A 509 30.80 -8.98 -17.65
C SER A 509 32.26 -9.21 -18.03
N GLY A 510 33.08 -9.81 -17.16
CA GLY A 510 34.47 -10.16 -17.52
C GLY A 510 34.56 -11.31 -18.52
N VAL A 511 33.64 -12.27 -18.44
CA VAL A 511 33.50 -13.36 -19.42
C VAL A 511 33.12 -12.80 -20.79
N LEU A 512 32.13 -11.92 -20.82
CA LEU A 512 31.70 -11.25 -22.06
C LEU A 512 32.83 -10.38 -22.64
N PHE A 513 33.56 -9.62 -21.81
CA PHE A 513 34.72 -8.85 -22.27
C PHE A 513 35.80 -9.73 -22.91
N SER A 514 36.12 -10.88 -22.29
CA SER A 514 37.10 -11.83 -22.81
C SER A 514 36.69 -12.38 -24.18
N ILE A 515 35.39 -12.62 -24.38
CA ILE A 515 34.84 -13.04 -25.67
C ILE A 515 34.90 -11.90 -26.69
N LEU A 516 34.53 -10.68 -26.31
CA LEU A 516 34.64 -9.50 -27.19
C LEU A 516 36.09 -9.26 -27.62
N GLN A 517 37.06 -9.56 -26.75
CA GLN A 517 38.49 -9.48 -27.07
C GLN A 517 38.92 -10.56 -28.06
N GLN A 518 38.46 -11.81 -27.88
CA GLN A 518 38.70 -12.89 -28.84
C GLN A 518 38.09 -12.61 -30.21
N LEU A 519 36.94 -11.93 -30.23
CA LEU A 519 36.23 -11.52 -31.44
C LEU A 519 36.78 -10.23 -32.07
N GLY A 520 37.76 -9.58 -31.43
CA GLY A 520 38.41 -8.37 -31.96
C GLY A 520 37.57 -7.09 -31.89
N ILE A 521 36.52 -7.06 -31.07
CA ILE A 521 35.55 -5.95 -30.98
C ILE A 521 35.47 -5.32 -29.58
N ALA A 522 36.40 -5.64 -28.68
CA ALA A 522 36.43 -5.10 -27.32
C ALA A 522 36.70 -3.58 -27.22
N THR A 523 37.19 -2.96 -28.30
CA THR A 523 37.48 -1.52 -28.37
C THR A 523 36.36 -0.71 -29.06
N GLU A 524 35.29 -1.37 -29.50
CA GLU A 524 34.19 -0.74 -30.19
C GLU A 524 33.17 -0.16 -29.20
N ASP A 525 32.63 1.02 -29.51
CA ASP A 525 31.54 1.61 -28.73
C ASP A 525 30.21 0.96 -29.12
N MET A 526 29.55 0.30 -28.17
CA MET A 526 28.30 -0.38 -28.42
C MET A 526 27.40 -0.48 -27.19
N THR A 527 26.10 -0.61 -27.45
CA THR A 527 25.11 -0.98 -26.43
C THR A 527 24.56 -2.36 -26.74
N ILE A 528 24.71 -3.29 -25.81
CA ILE A 528 24.15 -4.64 -25.83
C ILE A 528 22.91 -4.63 -24.94
N GLU A 529 21.73 -4.77 -25.54
CA GLU A 529 20.45 -4.83 -24.84
C GLU A 529 19.93 -6.28 -24.82
N VAL A 530 19.68 -6.83 -23.63
CA VAL A 530 19.19 -8.20 -23.43
C VAL A 530 17.79 -8.19 -22.83
N ILE A 531 16.88 -8.95 -23.43
CA ILE A 531 15.46 -9.04 -23.07
C ILE A 531 15.15 -10.51 -22.73
N PRO A 532 15.23 -10.87 -21.45
CA PRO A 532 14.91 -12.23 -21.02
C PRO A 532 13.39 -12.42 -20.91
N HIS A 533 12.84 -13.38 -21.64
CA HIS A 533 11.43 -13.80 -21.56
C HIS A 533 11.17 -14.84 -20.47
N ILE A 534 12.23 -15.48 -19.98
CA ILE A 534 12.22 -16.35 -18.81
C ILE A 534 12.83 -15.66 -17.58
N PRO A 535 12.32 -15.93 -16.36
CA PRO A 535 12.87 -15.37 -15.12
C PRO A 535 14.25 -15.94 -14.77
N ARG A 536 15.06 -15.13 -14.07
CA ARG A 536 16.43 -15.45 -13.67
C ARG A 536 16.46 -16.61 -12.65
N ALA A 537 17.47 -17.48 -12.75
CA ALA A 537 17.78 -18.51 -11.74
C ALA A 537 16.66 -19.54 -11.45
N MET A 538 15.80 -19.82 -12.46
CA MET A 538 14.67 -20.76 -12.31
C MET A 538 14.88 -22.14 -12.95
N GLY A 539 16.12 -22.49 -13.33
CA GLY A 539 16.45 -23.80 -13.91
C GLY A 539 16.10 -23.98 -15.40
N LEU A 540 15.81 -22.89 -16.11
CA LEU A 540 15.32 -22.89 -17.50
C LEU A 540 16.41 -22.56 -18.56
N GLY A 541 17.69 -22.62 -18.20
CA GLY A 541 18.80 -22.37 -19.13
C GLY A 541 19.07 -20.90 -19.47
N GLY A 542 18.61 -19.95 -18.64
CA GLY A 542 18.73 -18.52 -18.94
C GLY A 542 20.16 -17.97 -19.08
N SER A 543 21.15 -18.57 -18.42
CA SER A 543 22.56 -18.15 -18.54
C SER A 543 23.12 -18.46 -19.93
N ALA A 544 23.00 -19.72 -20.37
CA ALA A 544 23.38 -20.13 -21.71
C ALA A 544 22.59 -19.39 -22.81
N ALA A 545 21.28 -19.20 -22.60
CA ALA A 545 20.43 -18.46 -23.54
C ALA A 545 20.87 -17.00 -23.69
N ASN A 546 21.26 -16.33 -22.60
CA ASN A 546 21.82 -14.98 -22.65
C ASN A 546 23.11 -14.93 -23.49
N ALA A 547 24.03 -15.86 -23.24
CA ALA A 547 25.30 -15.91 -23.98
C ALA A 547 25.06 -16.10 -25.50
N VAL A 548 24.20 -17.05 -25.88
CA VAL A 548 23.87 -17.31 -27.28
C VAL A 548 23.16 -16.13 -27.93
N ALA A 549 22.19 -15.50 -27.26
CA ALA A 549 21.46 -14.36 -27.82
C ALA A 549 22.41 -13.17 -28.08
N ILE A 550 23.31 -12.88 -27.13
CA ILE A 550 24.32 -11.82 -27.28
C ILE A 550 25.28 -12.15 -28.42
N LEU A 551 25.82 -13.37 -28.49
CA LEU A 551 26.73 -13.79 -29.56
C LEU A 551 26.10 -13.70 -30.95
N ARG A 552 24.82 -14.08 -31.08
CA ARG A 552 24.06 -13.93 -32.33
C ARG A 552 23.83 -12.47 -32.70
N ALA A 553 23.52 -11.62 -31.72
CA ALA A 553 23.34 -10.20 -31.94
C ALA A 553 24.66 -9.51 -32.34
N LEU A 554 25.80 -9.94 -31.77
CA LEU A 554 27.13 -9.49 -32.18
C LEU A 554 27.47 -9.95 -33.60
N GLU A 555 27.20 -11.21 -33.94
CA GLU A 555 27.35 -11.71 -35.32
C GLU A 555 26.51 -10.90 -36.30
N HIS A 556 25.24 -10.67 -36.00
CA HIS A 556 24.35 -9.90 -36.87
C HIS A 556 24.85 -8.46 -37.09
N THR A 557 25.35 -7.80 -36.04
CA THR A 557 25.75 -6.39 -36.08
C THR A 557 27.17 -6.17 -36.63
N PHE A 558 28.11 -7.10 -36.42
CA PHE A 558 29.51 -6.97 -36.81
C PHE A 558 29.94 -7.91 -37.95
N SER A 559 29.08 -8.86 -38.37
CA SER A 559 29.35 -9.83 -39.44
C SER A 559 30.67 -10.57 -39.23
N LEU A 560 30.83 -11.19 -38.07
CA LEU A 560 32.09 -11.79 -37.60
C LEU A 560 32.34 -13.18 -38.21
N GLY A 561 31.38 -13.76 -38.95
CA GLY A 561 31.48 -15.08 -39.56
C GLY A 561 31.28 -16.22 -38.55
N LEU A 562 30.59 -15.98 -37.44
CA LEU A 562 30.32 -16.98 -36.42
C LEU A 562 29.26 -17.99 -36.90
N THR A 563 29.67 -19.25 -37.02
CA THR A 563 28.75 -20.38 -37.23
C THR A 563 28.07 -20.75 -35.92
N ASP A 564 26.91 -21.42 -35.98
CA ASP A 564 26.24 -21.94 -34.77
C ASP A 564 27.17 -22.86 -33.95
N ALA A 565 28.05 -23.62 -34.60
CA ALA A 565 29.07 -24.42 -33.93
C ALA A 565 30.04 -23.55 -33.11
N LYS A 566 30.47 -22.39 -33.65
CA LYS A 566 31.35 -21.47 -32.93
C LYS A 566 30.62 -20.73 -31.82
N ILE A 567 29.36 -20.35 -32.04
CA ILE A 567 28.50 -19.73 -31.02
C ILE A 567 28.29 -20.70 -29.85
N ASN A 568 28.06 -21.98 -30.15
CA ASN A 568 27.91 -23.02 -29.14
C ASN A 568 29.18 -23.22 -28.30
N GLU A 569 30.35 -23.23 -28.96
CA GLU A 569 31.66 -23.32 -28.30
C GLU A 569 31.90 -22.14 -27.35
N LEU A 570 31.65 -20.91 -27.81
CA LEU A 570 31.81 -19.70 -26.99
C LEU A 570 30.80 -19.64 -25.83
N ALA A 571 29.54 -20.05 -26.06
CA ALA A 571 28.54 -20.16 -25.00
C ALA A 571 28.91 -21.24 -23.97
N PHE A 572 29.54 -22.34 -24.38
CA PHE A 572 30.07 -23.36 -23.46
C PHE A 572 31.20 -22.80 -22.59
N GLN A 573 32.07 -21.96 -23.14
CA GLN A 573 33.11 -21.25 -22.37
C GLN A 573 32.48 -20.32 -21.33
N CYS A 574 31.41 -19.59 -21.68
CA CYS A 574 30.66 -18.78 -20.71
C CYS A 574 30.13 -19.60 -19.54
N GLU A 575 29.48 -20.72 -19.84
CA GLU A 575 28.91 -21.60 -18.82
C GLU A 575 29.98 -22.26 -17.95
N THR A 576 31.15 -22.59 -18.53
CA THR A 576 32.29 -23.14 -17.79
C THR A 576 32.83 -22.11 -16.80
N ALA A 577 32.97 -20.85 -17.21
CA ALA A 577 33.39 -19.77 -16.33
C ALA A 577 32.37 -19.48 -15.21
N ALA A 578 31.07 -19.58 -15.50
CA ALA A 578 30.01 -19.29 -14.53
C ALA A 578 29.71 -20.43 -13.54
N HIS A 579 29.78 -21.69 -13.99
CA HIS A 579 29.31 -22.87 -13.24
C HIS A 579 30.37 -23.96 -13.04
N GLY A 580 31.59 -23.78 -13.55
CA GLY A 580 32.74 -24.65 -13.35
C GLY A 580 32.73 -25.92 -14.21
N THR A 581 31.74 -26.79 -14.04
CA THR A 581 31.63 -28.08 -14.76
C THR A 581 30.27 -28.25 -15.45
N PRO A 582 29.98 -27.49 -16.52
CA PRO A 582 28.71 -27.59 -17.23
C PRO A 582 28.53 -28.95 -17.92
N SER A 583 27.28 -29.39 -18.09
CA SER A 583 26.96 -30.63 -18.82
C SER A 583 27.14 -30.49 -20.33
N GLY A 584 26.99 -29.28 -20.86
CA GLY A 584 26.94 -29.02 -22.30
C GLY A 584 25.53 -29.06 -22.89
N ILE A 585 24.50 -29.42 -22.10
CA ILE A 585 23.10 -29.44 -22.56
C ILE A 585 22.60 -28.02 -22.82
N ASP A 586 22.88 -27.10 -21.89
CA ASP A 586 22.24 -25.78 -21.83
C ASP A 586 22.63 -24.90 -23.03
N ASN A 587 23.93 -24.82 -23.35
CA ASN A 587 24.42 -24.13 -24.54
C ASN A 587 23.99 -24.81 -25.84
N THR A 588 23.94 -26.14 -25.88
CA THR A 588 23.55 -26.89 -27.08
C THR A 588 22.09 -26.67 -27.43
N ILE A 589 21.18 -26.74 -26.46
CA ILE A 589 19.77 -26.44 -26.69
C ILE A 589 19.58 -24.95 -27.00
N ALA A 590 20.28 -24.07 -26.29
CA ALA A 590 20.16 -22.63 -26.53
C ALA A 590 20.57 -22.22 -27.96
N THR A 591 21.62 -22.86 -28.49
CA THR A 591 22.07 -22.67 -29.87
C THR A 591 21.11 -23.33 -30.86
N TYR A 592 20.97 -24.66 -30.84
CA TYR A 592 20.34 -25.37 -31.95
C TYR A 592 18.81 -25.41 -31.87
N GLY A 593 18.23 -25.20 -30.69
CA GLY A 593 16.77 -25.15 -30.55
C GLY A 593 16.05 -26.45 -30.91
N ILE A 594 16.73 -27.59 -30.77
CA ILE A 594 16.19 -28.93 -31.08
C ILE A 594 16.07 -29.78 -29.81
N PRO A 595 15.02 -30.62 -29.69
CA PRO A 595 14.96 -31.66 -28.67
C PRO A 595 16.16 -32.61 -28.77
N LEU A 596 16.75 -32.98 -27.63
CA LEU A 596 17.90 -33.86 -27.60
C LEU A 596 17.89 -34.85 -26.43
N ARG A 597 18.46 -36.02 -26.69
CA ARG A 597 18.91 -36.96 -25.68
C ARG A 597 20.39 -36.67 -25.40
N TYR A 598 20.73 -36.50 -24.13
CA TYR A 598 22.09 -36.31 -23.67
C TYR A 598 22.50 -37.44 -22.73
N GLN A 599 23.74 -37.92 -22.87
CA GLN A 599 24.35 -38.81 -21.89
C GLN A 599 25.86 -38.58 -21.84
N ARG A 600 26.45 -38.66 -20.64
CA ARG A 600 27.90 -38.68 -20.47
C ARG A 600 28.39 -40.12 -20.34
N ILE A 601 29.27 -40.55 -21.25
CA ILE A 601 29.87 -41.89 -21.27
C ILE A 601 31.39 -41.70 -21.34
N ASP A 602 32.14 -42.30 -20.40
CA ASP A 602 33.61 -42.19 -20.32
C ASP A 602 34.12 -40.73 -20.29
N ASP A 603 33.44 -39.87 -19.53
CA ASP A 603 33.66 -38.41 -19.46
C ASP A 603 33.44 -37.63 -20.77
N GLU A 604 32.96 -38.28 -21.83
CA GLU A 604 32.60 -37.64 -23.09
C GLU A 604 31.08 -37.37 -23.19
N PRO A 605 30.66 -36.13 -23.54
CA PRO A 605 29.27 -35.82 -23.78
C PRO A 605 28.78 -36.39 -25.12
N ARG A 606 27.69 -37.15 -25.11
CA ARG A 606 27.01 -37.64 -26.31
C ARG A 606 25.64 -36.98 -26.45
N PHE A 607 25.37 -36.46 -27.64
CA PHE A 607 24.10 -35.84 -28.01
C PHE A 607 23.47 -36.63 -29.16
N GLU A 608 22.19 -36.93 -29.03
CA GLU A 608 21.37 -37.49 -30.09
C GLU A 608 20.18 -36.54 -30.30
N GLU A 609 20.05 -36.01 -31.51
CA GLU A 609 18.88 -35.23 -31.90
C GLU A 609 17.63 -36.11 -31.92
N ILE A 610 16.54 -35.58 -31.37
CA ILE A 610 15.27 -36.28 -31.37
C ILE A 610 14.32 -35.57 -32.32
N THR A 611 13.95 -36.26 -33.39
CA THR A 611 12.81 -35.86 -34.21
C THR A 611 11.54 -36.32 -33.51
N GLU A 612 10.84 -35.38 -32.88
CA GLU A 612 9.54 -35.63 -32.25
C GLU A 612 8.43 -35.82 -33.29
N ARG A 613 7.44 -36.65 -32.95
CA ARG A 613 6.27 -36.89 -33.80
C ARG A 613 5.05 -36.15 -33.25
N GLY A 614 4.79 -34.97 -33.80
CA GLY A 614 3.69 -34.09 -33.38
C GLY A 614 4.12 -33.05 -32.36
N GLU A 615 3.20 -32.19 -31.95
CA GLU A 615 3.46 -31.13 -30.97
C GLU A 615 3.54 -31.68 -29.55
N VAL A 616 4.42 -31.09 -28.74
CA VAL A 616 4.54 -31.38 -27.31
C VAL A 616 4.03 -30.16 -26.53
N PRO A 617 2.73 -30.10 -26.24
CA PRO A 617 2.14 -28.95 -25.56
C PRO A 617 2.55 -28.93 -24.09
N LEU A 618 3.37 -27.97 -23.69
CA LEU A 618 3.90 -27.85 -22.33
C LEU A 618 3.40 -26.58 -21.64
N VAL A 619 3.30 -26.64 -20.31
CA VAL A 619 3.13 -25.48 -19.43
C VAL A 619 4.23 -25.53 -18.37
N ILE A 620 4.98 -24.46 -18.24
CA ILE A 620 6.00 -24.28 -17.20
C ILE A 620 5.39 -23.44 -16.09
N GLY A 621 5.37 -23.95 -14.86
CA GLY A 621 5.00 -23.22 -13.65
C GLY A 621 6.24 -22.77 -12.88
N ILE A 622 6.25 -21.55 -12.38
CA ILE A 622 7.44 -20.90 -11.80
C ILE A 622 7.12 -20.46 -10.38
N THR A 623 7.87 -20.99 -9.41
CA THR A 623 7.60 -20.82 -7.96
C THR A 623 7.93 -19.44 -7.41
N GLY A 624 8.73 -18.64 -8.12
CA GLY A 624 9.28 -17.36 -7.64
C GLY A 624 10.39 -17.51 -6.59
N LYS A 625 10.76 -18.73 -6.20
CA LYS A 625 11.90 -19.02 -5.31
C LYS A 625 13.09 -19.47 -6.15
N GLU A 626 14.22 -18.76 -6.05
CA GLU A 626 15.43 -19.12 -6.76
C GLU A 626 15.91 -20.54 -6.38
N SER A 627 16.27 -21.34 -7.37
CA SER A 627 16.87 -22.65 -7.12
C SER A 627 18.35 -22.48 -6.81
N LEU A 628 18.78 -22.86 -5.61
CA LEU A 628 20.19 -23.01 -5.28
C LEU A 628 20.70 -24.36 -5.80
N THR A 629 20.70 -24.53 -7.13
CA THR A 629 21.03 -25.79 -7.84
C THR A 629 22.36 -26.41 -7.36
N ALA A 630 23.37 -25.59 -7.05
CA ALA A 630 24.64 -26.08 -6.49
C ALA A 630 24.47 -26.76 -5.12
N THR A 631 23.59 -26.24 -4.26
CA THR A 631 23.33 -26.85 -2.94
C THR A 631 22.51 -28.14 -3.04
N THR A 632 21.54 -28.22 -3.95
CA THR A 632 20.76 -29.46 -4.14
C THR A 632 21.64 -30.57 -4.73
N VAL A 633 22.45 -30.25 -5.75
CA VAL A 633 23.45 -31.19 -6.31
C VAL A 633 24.46 -31.63 -5.25
N ALA A 634 24.99 -30.71 -4.43
CA ALA A 634 25.89 -31.07 -3.33
C ALA A 634 25.20 -31.93 -2.25
N SER A 635 23.91 -31.70 -1.98
CA SER A 635 23.13 -32.51 -1.06
C SER A 635 22.96 -33.94 -1.56
N VAL A 636 22.53 -34.09 -2.82
CA VAL A 636 22.39 -35.41 -3.47
C VAL A 636 23.74 -36.12 -3.53
N ARG A 637 24.82 -35.41 -3.86
CA ARG A 637 26.18 -35.98 -3.87
C ARG A 637 26.59 -36.54 -2.51
N ARG A 638 26.41 -35.79 -1.42
CA ARG A 638 26.70 -36.29 -0.05
C ARG A 638 25.85 -37.50 0.30
N ALA A 639 24.58 -37.51 -0.12
CA ALA A 639 23.69 -38.63 0.15
C ALA A 639 24.05 -39.88 -0.68
N TRP A 640 24.49 -39.71 -1.93
CA TRP A 640 25.03 -40.77 -2.78
C TRP A 640 26.35 -41.32 -2.22
N GLU A 641 27.30 -40.47 -1.82
CA GLU A 641 28.58 -40.90 -1.23
C GLU A 641 28.38 -41.75 0.03
N SER A 642 27.32 -41.50 0.81
CA SER A 642 27.00 -42.30 2.00
C SER A 642 26.21 -43.59 1.70
N HIS A 643 25.49 -43.67 0.58
CA HIS A 643 24.58 -44.78 0.26
C HIS A 643 24.52 -45.10 -1.24
N GLN A 644 25.69 -45.32 -1.87
CA GLN A 644 25.83 -45.42 -3.33
C GLN A 644 24.81 -46.35 -4.00
N SER A 645 24.75 -47.62 -3.57
CA SER A 645 23.83 -48.61 -4.17
C SER A 645 22.35 -48.19 -4.15
N ARG A 646 21.89 -47.46 -3.12
CA ARG A 646 20.51 -46.98 -3.04
C ARG A 646 20.25 -45.88 -4.07
N TYR A 647 21.16 -44.92 -4.15
CA TYR A 647 21.02 -43.76 -5.04
C TYR A 647 21.27 -44.16 -6.50
N ASP A 648 22.23 -45.05 -6.77
CA ASP A 648 22.44 -45.64 -8.09
C ASP A 648 21.19 -46.38 -8.58
N GLY A 649 20.52 -47.14 -7.70
CA GLY A 649 19.24 -47.75 -8.03
C GLY A 649 18.16 -46.72 -8.43
N ILE A 650 18.08 -45.58 -7.74
CA ILE A 650 17.15 -44.49 -8.11
C ILE A 650 17.56 -43.87 -9.45
N PHE A 651 18.85 -43.61 -9.67
CA PHE A 651 19.35 -43.04 -10.93
C PHE A 651 19.12 -44.00 -12.11
N ASP A 652 19.30 -45.30 -11.92
CA ASP A 652 19.02 -46.32 -12.94
C ASP A 652 17.53 -46.34 -13.31
N GLN A 653 16.64 -46.22 -12.33
CA GLN A 653 15.20 -46.11 -12.60
C GLN A 653 14.87 -44.83 -13.37
N ILE A 654 15.42 -43.68 -12.98
CA ILE A 654 15.27 -42.43 -13.74
C ILE A 654 15.81 -42.61 -15.17
N GLY A 655 16.96 -43.26 -15.35
CA GLY A 655 17.53 -43.54 -16.66
C GLY A 655 16.64 -44.41 -17.54
N GLN A 656 16.05 -45.48 -16.98
CA GLN A 656 15.09 -46.33 -17.69
C GLN A 656 13.84 -45.55 -18.12
N LEU A 657 13.30 -44.69 -17.25
CA LEU A 657 12.17 -43.81 -17.59
C LEU A 657 12.55 -42.82 -18.69
N THR A 658 13.77 -42.27 -18.67
CA THR A 658 14.24 -41.36 -19.72
C THR A 658 14.29 -42.04 -21.09
N GLU A 659 14.80 -43.28 -21.20
CA GLU A 659 14.82 -43.99 -22.49
C GLU A 659 13.42 -44.30 -23.00
N ALA A 660 12.52 -44.73 -22.11
CA ALA A 660 11.12 -44.92 -22.47
C ALA A 660 10.47 -43.61 -22.94
N ALA A 661 10.82 -42.48 -22.31
CA ALA A 661 10.31 -41.16 -22.70
C ALA A 661 10.85 -40.69 -24.05
N VAL A 662 12.10 -41.01 -24.38
CA VAL A 662 12.68 -40.75 -25.71
C VAL A 662 11.89 -41.50 -26.78
N GLU A 663 11.59 -42.78 -26.56
CA GLU A 663 10.79 -43.57 -27.50
C GLU A 663 9.32 -43.09 -27.58
N ALA A 664 8.71 -42.73 -26.45
CA ALA A 664 7.36 -42.16 -26.43
C ALA A 664 7.30 -40.84 -27.21
N LEU A 665 8.32 -39.99 -27.10
CA LEU A 665 8.44 -38.73 -27.83
C LEU A 665 8.65 -38.95 -29.34
N LYS A 666 9.51 -39.89 -29.73
CA LYS A 666 9.74 -40.28 -31.14
C LYS A 666 8.49 -40.87 -31.79
N THR A 667 7.66 -41.59 -31.02
CA THR A 667 6.46 -42.28 -31.52
C THR A 667 5.18 -41.45 -31.40
N GLY A 668 5.19 -40.35 -30.65
CA GLY A 668 4.05 -39.45 -30.45
C GLY A 668 3.07 -39.92 -29.36
N HIS A 669 3.49 -40.79 -28.45
CA HIS A 669 2.65 -41.33 -27.37
C HIS A 669 2.67 -40.40 -26.13
N LEU A 670 1.96 -39.27 -26.22
CA LEU A 670 1.95 -38.25 -25.14
C LEU A 670 1.39 -38.75 -23.80
N ASN A 671 0.43 -39.69 -23.81
CA ASN A 671 -0.08 -40.30 -22.57
C ASN A 671 1.00 -41.07 -21.82
N GLU A 672 1.77 -41.89 -22.54
CA GLU A 672 2.90 -42.63 -21.97
C GLU A 672 3.97 -41.67 -21.46
N LEU A 673 4.32 -40.64 -22.24
CA LEU A 673 5.25 -39.59 -21.81
C LEU A 673 4.80 -38.91 -20.50
N GLY A 674 3.51 -38.58 -20.38
CA GLY A 674 2.93 -37.98 -19.18
C GLY A 674 3.01 -38.89 -17.96
N GLU A 675 2.72 -40.19 -18.12
CA GLU A 675 2.87 -41.18 -17.04
C GLU A 675 4.33 -41.31 -16.58
N LEU A 676 5.27 -41.38 -17.53
CA LEU A 676 6.71 -41.44 -17.23
C LEU A 676 7.19 -40.19 -16.48
N MET A 677 6.69 -39.00 -16.84
CA MET A 677 6.97 -37.76 -16.11
C MET A 677 6.47 -37.83 -14.66
N ASN A 678 5.27 -38.38 -14.43
CA ASN A 678 4.70 -38.51 -13.08
C ASN A 678 5.50 -39.50 -12.22
N LEU A 679 5.93 -40.63 -12.79
CA LEU A 679 6.80 -41.59 -12.12
C LEU A 679 8.16 -40.97 -11.78
N CYS A 680 8.74 -40.22 -12.73
CA CYS A 680 9.99 -39.51 -12.52
C CYS A 680 9.89 -38.50 -11.36
N GLN A 681 8.77 -37.77 -11.20
CA GLN A 681 8.57 -36.89 -10.04
C GLN A 681 8.61 -37.65 -8.70
N GLY A 682 8.10 -38.89 -8.65
CA GLY A 682 8.19 -39.73 -7.47
C GLY A 682 9.65 -40.02 -7.06
N TYR A 683 10.50 -40.34 -8.04
CA TYR A 683 11.93 -40.52 -7.79
C TYR A 683 12.65 -39.22 -7.40
N LEU A 684 12.28 -38.08 -8.00
CA LEU A 684 12.84 -36.77 -7.62
C LEU A 684 12.43 -36.36 -6.19
N ASN A 685 11.23 -36.75 -5.75
CA ASN A 685 10.81 -36.64 -4.35
C ASN A 685 11.64 -37.54 -3.42
N ALA A 686 11.94 -38.77 -3.84
CA ALA A 686 12.81 -39.67 -3.07
C ALA A 686 14.24 -39.12 -2.90
N LEU A 687 14.72 -38.34 -3.88
CA LEU A 687 15.98 -37.59 -3.82
C LEU A 687 15.90 -36.29 -3.01
N GLN A 688 14.73 -35.96 -2.43
CA GLN A 688 14.47 -34.74 -1.64
C GLN A 688 14.68 -33.43 -2.42
N LEU A 689 14.32 -33.44 -3.71
CA LEU A 689 14.53 -32.30 -4.61
C LEU A 689 13.30 -31.38 -4.74
N SER A 690 12.12 -31.84 -4.34
CA SER A 690 10.89 -31.05 -4.44
C SER A 690 10.66 -30.16 -3.21
N THR A 691 9.81 -29.15 -3.36
CA THR A 691 9.39 -28.23 -2.29
C THR A 691 7.86 -28.15 -2.24
N PRO A 692 7.27 -27.64 -1.14
CA PRO A 692 5.82 -27.45 -1.06
C PRO A 692 5.23 -26.67 -2.25
N GLU A 693 5.93 -25.67 -2.76
CA GLU A 693 5.49 -24.85 -3.89
C GLU A 693 5.55 -25.60 -5.23
N LEU A 694 6.60 -26.41 -5.43
CA LEU A 694 6.69 -27.29 -6.61
C LEU A 694 5.59 -28.35 -6.58
N GLU A 695 5.35 -28.96 -5.42
CA GLU A 695 4.28 -29.95 -5.26
C GLU A 695 2.89 -29.33 -5.43
N GLU A 696 2.67 -28.10 -4.96
CA GLU A 696 1.43 -27.36 -5.21
C GLU A 696 1.21 -27.11 -6.70
N LEU A 697 2.21 -26.62 -7.43
CA LEU A 697 2.12 -26.42 -8.88
C LEU A 697 1.87 -27.72 -9.64
N ILE A 698 2.54 -28.81 -9.27
CA ILE A 698 2.35 -30.14 -9.85
C ILE A 698 0.93 -30.65 -9.58
N HIS A 699 0.43 -30.45 -8.35
CA HIS A 699 -0.93 -30.80 -7.99
C HIS A 699 -1.96 -30.00 -8.80
N ILE A 700 -1.76 -28.68 -8.94
CA ILE A 700 -2.61 -27.81 -9.75
C ILE A 700 -2.62 -28.29 -11.20
N ALA A 701 -1.47 -28.57 -11.79
CA ALA A 701 -1.36 -29.03 -13.18
C ALA A 701 -2.17 -30.30 -13.43
N ARG A 702 -1.94 -31.34 -12.62
CA ARG A 702 -2.62 -32.63 -12.76
C ARG A 702 -4.13 -32.51 -12.54
N ARG A 703 -4.56 -31.69 -11.56
CA ARG A 703 -5.99 -31.47 -11.28
C ARG A 703 -6.73 -30.77 -12.42
N HIS A 704 -6.02 -29.97 -13.22
CA HIS A 704 -6.57 -29.27 -14.38
C HIS A 704 -6.28 -29.99 -15.70
N GLY A 705 -5.89 -31.28 -15.62
CA GLY A 705 -5.86 -32.22 -16.73
C GLY A 705 -4.51 -32.42 -17.40
N ALA A 706 -3.40 -31.95 -16.81
CA ALA A 706 -2.07 -32.30 -17.34
C ALA A 706 -1.88 -33.83 -17.28
N LEU A 707 -1.42 -34.43 -18.38
CA LEU A 707 -1.10 -35.86 -18.46
C LEU A 707 0.05 -36.22 -17.52
N GLY A 708 1.07 -35.35 -17.48
CA GLY A 708 2.23 -35.50 -16.63
C GLY A 708 2.70 -34.15 -16.10
N ALA A 709 3.17 -34.10 -14.86
CA ALA A 709 3.77 -32.90 -14.29
C ALA A 709 4.89 -33.24 -13.32
N LYS A 710 6.01 -32.52 -13.41
CA LYS A 710 7.18 -32.71 -12.54
C LYS A 710 8.03 -31.45 -12.44
N LEU A 711 8.91 -31.40 -11.45
CA LEU A 711 9.92 -30.34 -11.38
C LEU A 711 10.86 -30.43 -12.60
N THR A 712 11.47 -29.30 -12.98
CA THR A 712 12.53 -29.24 -14.00
C THR A 712 13.74 -28.48 -13.47
N GLY A 713 14.94 -28.97 -13.78
CA GLY A 713 16.20 -28.35 -13.36
C GLY A 713 16.70 -28.86 -11.99
N GLY A 714 17.31 -27.97 -11.20
CA GLY A 714 18.08 -28.34 -10.01
C GLY A 714 17.27 -28.78 -8.78
N GLY A 715 15.97 -28.48 -8.71
CA GLY A 715 15.16 -28.68 -7.49
C GLY A 715 15.42 -27.62 -6.41
N GLY A 716 14.74 -27.74 -5.26
CA GLY A 716 14.86 -26.83 -4.10
C GLY A 716 14.21 -25.46 -4.30
N GLY A 717 13.32 -25.33 -5.29
CA GLY A 717 12.75 -24.09 -5.82
C GLY A 717 12.70 -24.15 -7.36
N GLY A 718 12.60 -23.01 -8.03
CA GLY A 718 12.67 -22.93 -9.48
C GLY A 718 11.34 -23.22 -10.18
N SER A 719 11.37 -24.13 -11.16
CA SER A 719 10.24 -24.35 -12.08
C SER A 719 9.80 -25.81 -12.12
N MET A 720 8.56 -26.02 -12.55
CA MET A 720 8.00 -27.30 -12.94
C MET A 720 7.52 -27.25 -14.39
N VAL A 721 7.44 -28.41 -15.03
CA VAL A 721 6.88 -28.60 -16.36
C VAL A 721 5.69 -29.55 -16.30
N ALA A 722 4.64 -29.22 -17.03
CA ALA A 722 3.46 -30.04 -17.22
C ALA A 722 3.22 -30.29 -18.71
N LEU A 723 2.87 -31.53 -19.07
CA LEU A 723 2.42 -31.95 -20.39
C LEU A 723 0.90 -31.82 -20.47
N CYS A 724 0.42 -30.93 -21.34
CA CYS A 724 -0.94 -30.40 -21.30
C CYS A 724 -1.59 -30.40 -22.70
N PRO A 725 -1.93 -31.56 -23.30
CA PRO A 725 -2.69 -31.57 -24.54
C PRO A 725 -4.08 -30.96 -24.33
N ASP A 726 -4.44 -30.00 -25.18
CA ASP A 726 -5.75 -29.33 -25.24
C ASP A 726 -6.18 -28.51 -24.00
N ASN A 727 -5.30 -28.31 -23.00
CA ASN A 727 -5.67 -27.62 -21.75
C ASN A 727 -4.58 -26.68 -21.18
N GLN A 728 -3.61 -26.28 -22.00
CA GLN A 728 -2.51 -25.42 -21.58
C GLN A 728 -2.99 -24.12 -20.91
N GLN A 729 -4.00 -23.48 -21.49
CA GLN A 729 -4.57 -22.23 -20.95
C GLN A 729 -5.27 -22.44 -19.61
N ALA A 730 -5.99 -23.55 -19.43
CA ALA A 730 -6.66 -23.87 -18.17
C ALA A 730 -5.65 -24.14 -17.06
N VAL A 731 -4.62 -24.92 -17.34
CA VAL A 731 -3.53 -25.22 -16.40
C VAL A 731 -2.76 -23.96 -16.03
N ALA A 732 -2.36 -23.15 -17.03
CA ALA A 732 -1.65 -21.90 -16.78
C ALA A 732 -2.51 -20.88 -16.00
N GLY A 733 -3.80 -20.77 -16.33
CA GLY A 733 -4.75 -19.90 -15.62
C GLY A 733 -4.88 -20.28 -14.14
N ALA A 734 -5.00 -21.57 -13.84
CA ALA A 734 -5.09 -22.06 -12.46
C ALA A 734 -3.81 -21.77 -11.65
N MET A 735 -2.63 -21.94 -12.24
CA MET A 735 -1.36 -21.59 -11.60
C MET A 735 -1.25 -20.08 -11.31
N ARG A 736 -1.69 -19.22 -12.24
CA ARG A 736 -1.70 -17.76 -12.04
C ARG A 736 -2.66 -17.32 -10.94
N GLN A 737 -3.83 -17.96 -10.83
CA GLN A 737 -4.78 -17.71 -9.73
C GLN A 737 -4.22 -18.09 -8.36
N ALA A 738 -3.35 -19.11 -8.30
CA ALA A 738 -2.61 -19.49 -7.11
C ALA A 738 -1.40 -18.57 -6.81
N GLY A 739 -1.13 -17.56 -7.66
CA GLY A 739 -0.07 -16.58 -7.46
C GLY A 739 1.27 -16.92 -8.12
N TYR A 740 1.32 -17.93 -8.99
CA TYR A 740 2.54 -18.36 -9.67
C TYR A 740 2.66 -17.79 -11.09
N GLN A 741 3.89 -17.67 -11.58
CA GLN A 741 4.16 -17.30 -12.98
C GLN A 741 4.14 -18.53 -13.88
N THR A 742 3.79 -18.35 -15.17
CA THR A 742 3.65 -19.46 -16.11
C THR A 742 4.17 -19.12 -17.50
N VAL A 743 4.75 -20.10 -18.21
CA VAL A 743 5.07 -20.04 -19.65
C VAL A 743 4.35 -21.18 -20.36
N ILE A 744 3.75 -20.91 -21.52
CA ILE A 744 3.07 -21.92 -22.36
C ILE A 744 3.94 -22.19 -23.59
N LEU A 745 4.17 -23.45 -23.95
CA LEU A 745 4.95 -23.88 -25.11
C LEU A 745 4.11 -24.79 -26.01
N GLY A 746 4.09 -24.52 -27.32
CA GLY A 746 3.34 -25.35 -28.27
C GLY A 746 1.94 -24.81 -28.64
N ASP A 747 1.64 -23.54 -28.39
CA ASP A 747 0.53 -22.86 -29.07
C ASP A 747 1.02 -22.44 -30.48
N ALA A 748 0.73 -23.25 -31.50
CA ALA A 748 0.59 -22.74 -32.86
C ALA A 748 -0.78 -22.07 -32.95
N GLY A 749 -0.77 -20.75 -33.12
CA GLY A 749 -1.88 -20.11 -33.84
C GLY A 749 -1.97 -20.67 -35.25
#